data_AF-A0A7K5UQR6-F1
#
_entry.id   AF-A0A7K5UQR6-F1
#
_cell.length_a   1.000
_cell.length_b   1.000
_cell.length_c   1.000
_cell.angle_alpha   90.00
_cell.angle_beta   90.00
_cell.angle_gamma   90.00
#
_symmetry.space_group_name_H-M   'P 1'
#
loop_
_entity.id
_entity.type
_entity.pdbx_description
1 polymer ?
#
loop_
_entity_poly.entity_id
_entity_poly.type
_entity_poly.pdbx_seq_one_letter_code
_entity_poly.pdbx_strand_id
1 'polypeptide(L)'
;QDMNNLDEGVEFLPAMNSKKMEKRGPKRRVVVTILVIVFLLVSLTTGLLFWHFKYRNTPIQKVFNGHLRVLNWEFLDAYENSSSPEFSMLAKKVKSTVEEIYRNHADIGPYHKETVITAFSEGSVIAYYWSEFLVPKYREESLDRAMADKQSLVQRWNPRLRNPMLKVESVIAFPVDPSIAHSARDHSCMFSLHAKEGEVTSFTTPGFPNSPYPNNALCYWALRANASSSISLTFKTLELEPCRDDSDYIKVYDSLSPVEPHALVRLCGNYAPSYNLTFLSSQNVMLVTLVTNKEGRFPGFKAEFFQLPKMKACGGTLKGESGTFTTPYYPAHYPPDTDCVWNIEVPSIKNVKVRFNMFFVLEPGIPVGSCTKDYVQINGTRYCGERSQFVVASTTNKIKVQFHSDQSYTDTGFSAEFLSYDSSDPCPGKFTCNTGRCIDRSMRCDGWLDCVDGSDERSCTCTEQQFRCQNGWCKPKFWVCDNVNDCGDNSDELQCSCAADSFKCDNGICVPNTRKCDGKDDCGDGSDEGGCSTAGQATVPCEKYTYQCRSGRCISKQNPECDGEQDCEDHSDEDNCNCGLRSYVRKSRIVGGQNSDVGEWPWQVSLHVKGQGHICGASLVSASWLVSAAHCFLPLQGIRYSDPSLWTAYLGLTDQGDRSSPNVQTHKIKRIISHPFFNDYTYDYDIAVLELQSPVTFTAFVQPICLPDATHNFPVGKDLWVTGWGATAEGGTGASILQKAEIRLINQTVCNQLLTDQLTPRMMCVGILTGGVDACQGDSGGPLVSVEPSSRMFLAGVVSWGDGCAQRNKPGVYSRLTSLRDWIREHTGL
;
A
#
# COMPACT_ATOMS: atom_id res chain seq x y z
N GLN A 1 -65.18 -12.24 -78.00
CA GLN A 1 -65.71 -13.04 -79.11
C GLN A 1 -64.56 -13.30 -80.05
N ASP A 2 -64.02 -14.51 -79.90
CA ASP A 2 -62.96 -15.10 -80.72
C ASP A 2 -63.33 -15.10 -82.20
N MET A 3 -62.32 -15.07 -83.08
CA MET A 3 -61.86 -16.32 -83.73
C MET A 3 -60.75 -16.07 -84.77
N ASN A 4 -59.65 -16.78 -84.52
CA ASN A 4 -58.76 -17.48 -85.46
C ASN A 4 -59.46 -17.90 -86.79
N ASN A 5 -58.82 -18.13 -87.94
CA ASN A 5 -57.53 -18.78 -88.18
C ASN A 5 -57.26 -18.93 -89.70
N LEU A 6 -56.04 -19.41 -90.03
CA LEU A 6 -55.57 -20.20 -91.20
C LEU A 6 -55.17 -19.42 -92.49
N ASP A 7 -53.86 -19.33 -92.82
CA ASP A 7 -52.97 -20.26 -93.59
C ASP A 7 -53.11 -20.04 -95.13
N GLU A 8 -52.11 -20.14 -96.03
CA GLU A 8 -50.76 -20.72 -96.09
C GLU A 8 -50.01 -20.21 -97.37
N GLY A 9 -48.65 -20.16 -97.35
CA GLY A 9 -47.72 -20.40 -98.51
C GLY A 9 -47.49 -19.32 -99.62
N VAL A 10 -46.38 -19.19 -100.39
CA VAL A 10 -45.03 -19.79 -100.55
C VAL A 10 -44.18 -18.87 -101.52
N GLU A 11 -42.85 -18.68 -101.28
CA GLU A 11 -41.66 -18.34 -102.17
C GLU A 11 -41.63 -17.12 -103.17
N PHE A 12 -40.50 -16.48 -103.59
CA PHE A 12 -39.05 -16.39 -103.24
C PHE A 12 -38.35 -15.19 -104.00
N LEU A 13 -37.38 -14.53 -103.31
CA LEU A 13 -36.05 -13.93 -103.72
C LEU A 13 -35.92 -12.81 -104.81
N PRO A 14 -34.79 -12.04 -104.94
CA PRO A 14 -33.45 -12.12 -104.30
C PRO A 14 -32.68 -10.79 -103.91
N ALA A 15 -31.55 -10.98 -103.20
CA ALA A 15 -30.19 -10.38 -103.32
C ALA A 15 -29.71 -9.02 -102.72
N MET A 16 -28.62 -9.16 -101.92
CA MET A 16 -27.33 -8.43 -101.89
C MET A 16 -27.02 -7.23 -100.93
N ASN A 17 -26.20 -7.57 -99.92
CA ASN A 17 -24.83 -7.08 -99.61
C ASN A 17 -24.50 -5.80 -98.77
N SER A 18 -23.86 -6.09 -97.62
CA SER A 18 -22.61 -5.53 -97.05
C SER A 18 -22.58 -4.13 -96.39
N LYS A 19 -22.21 -4.09 -95.08
CA LYS A 19 -21.33 -3.07 -94.48
C LYS A 19 -20.64 -3.58 -93.20
N LYS A 20 -19.35 -3.25 -93.09
CA LYS A 20 -18.32 -3.64 -92.10
C LYS A 20 -18.69 -3.40 -90.61
N MET A 21 -18.21 -4.29 -89.73
CA MET A 21 -18.12 -4.08 -88.28
C MET A 21 -16.89 -3.21 -87.90
N GLU A 22 -17.11 -2.13 -87.16
CA GLU A 22 -16.07 -1.36 -86.46
C GLU A 22 -16.03 -1.71 -84.97
N LYS A 23 -14.83 -1.99 -84.44
CA LYS A 23 -14.57 -2.19 -83.00
C LYS A 23 -14.71 -0.86 -82.25
N ARG A 24 -15.71 -0.74 -81.37
CA ARG A 24 -15.87 0.40 -80.43
C ARG A 24 -14.96 0.20 -79.21
N GLY A 25 -13.96 1.07 -79.03
CA GLY A 25 -13.14 1.16 -77.82
C GLY A 25 -13.94 1.61 -76.58
N PRO A 26 -13.43 1.36 -75.36
CA PRO A 26 -14.16 1.62 -74.12
C PRO A 26 -14.47 3.11 -73.94
N LYS A 27 -15.69 3.42 -73.47
CA LYS A 27 -16.17 4.79 -73.23
C LYS A 27 -15.21 5.52 -72.28
N ARG A 28 -14.74 6.71 -72.70
CA ARG A 28 -13.78 7.59 -72.00
C ARG A 28 -14.00 7.72 -70.48
N ARG A 29 -15.26 7.68 -70.01
CA ARG A 29 -15.60 7.71 -68.57
C ARG A 29 -15.06 6.51 -67.78
N VAL A 30 -15.13 5.29 -68.34
CA VAL A 30 -14.65 4.06 -67.69
C VAL A 30 -13.14 4.09 -67.53
N VAL A 31 -12.42 4.56 -68.56
CA VAL A 31 -10.96 4.73 -68.51
C VAL A 31 -10.57 5.73 -67.42
N VAL A 32 -11.30 6.84 -67.29
CA VAL A 32 -11.05 7.83 -66.22
C VAL A 32 -11.33 7.26 -64.83
N THR A 33 -12.39 6.48 -64.64
CA THR A 33 -12.69 5.88 -63.32
C THR A 33 -11.62 4.86 -62.92
N ILE A 34 -11.17 4.04 -63.86
CA ILE A 34 -10.08 3.08 -63.64
C ILE A 34 -8.78 3.83 -63.28
N LEU A 35 -8.46 4.91 -63.98
CA LEU A 35 -7.27 5.72 -63.67
C LEU A 35 -7.33 6.34 -62.27
N VAL A 36 -8.49 6.84 -61.83
CA VAL A 36 -8.67 7.39 -60.48
C VAL A 36 -8.53 6.31 -59.40
N ILE A 37 -9.12 5.13 -59.62
CA ILE A 37 -9.01 4.00 -58.68
C ILE A 37 -7.55 3.52 -58.60
N VAL A 38 -6.86 3.40 -59.74
CA VAL A 38 -5.44 3.04 -59.76
C VAL A 38 -4.60 4.09 -59.05
N PHE A 39 -4.88 5.38 -59.25
CA PHE A 39 -4.16 6.46 -58.56
C PHE A 39 -4.40 6.42 -57.04
N LEU A 40 -5.63 6.17 -56.59
CA LEU A 40 -5.95 6.01 -55.16
C LEU A 40 -5.27 4.77 -54.57
N LEU A 41 -5.24 3.64 -55.28
CA LEU A 41 -4.53 2.42 -54.84
C LEU A 41 -3.01 2.63 -54.79
N VAL A 42 -2.44 3.33 -55.75
CA VAL A 42 -1.02 3.70 -55.73
C VAL A 42 -0.74 4.67 -54.59
N SER A 43 -1.61 5.65 -54.34
CA SER A 43 -1.50 6.57 -53.20
C SER A 43 -1.63 5.86 -51.85
N LEU A 44 -2.53 4.89 -51.73
CA LEU A 44 -2.72 4.09 -50.51
C LEU A 44 -1.53 3.16 -50.27
N THR A 45 -1.04 2.47 -51.30
CA THR A 45 0.13 1.59 -51.19
C THR A 45 1.40 2.40 -50.92
N THR A 46 1.60 3.54 -51.57
CA THR A 46 2.73 4.44 -51.25
C THR A 46 2.61 5.03 -49.85
N GLY A 47 1.40 5.40 -49.40
CA GLY A 47 1.14 5.84 -48.02
C GLY A 47 1.43 4.74 -46.99
N LEU A 48 0.99 3.51 -47.24
CA LEU A 48 1.26 2.34 -46.39
C LEU A 48 2.74 1.95 -46.40
N LEU A 49 3.41 1.99 -47.56
CA LEU A 49 4.85 1.75 -47.66
C LEU A 49 5.63 2.85 -46.94
N PHE A 50 5.24 4.12 -47.09
CA PHE A 50 5.87 5.23 -46.39
C PHE A 50 5.66 5.12 -44.87
N TRP A 51 4.45 4.78 -44.41
CA TRP A 51 4.17 4.50 -43.00
C TRP A 51 4.97 3.30 -42.48
N HIS A 52 4.97 2.19 -43.22
CA HIS A 52 5.70 0.96 -42.89
C HIS A 52 7.23 1.17 -42.88
N PHE A 53 7.81 1.97 -43.79
CA PHE A 53 9.25 2.25 -43.80
C PHE A 53 9.65 3.33 -42.81
N LYS A 54 8.85 4.40 -42.65
CA LYS A 54 9.17 5.52 -41.74
C LYS A 54 9.06 5.11 -40.27
N TYR A 55 7.99 4.42 -39.89
CA TYR A 55 7.74 4.06 -38.48
C TYR A 55 8.52 2.83 -38.02
N ARG A 56 8.90 1.94 -38.96
CA ARG A 56 9.73 0.76 -38.65
C ARG A 56 11.21 1.12 -38.46
N ASN A 57 11.71 2.13 -39.18
CA ASN A 57 13.11 2.55 -39.10
C ASN A 57 13.38 3.71 -38.13
N THR A 58 12.40 4.16 -37.33
CA THR A 58 12.69 5.15 -36.28
C THR A 58 13.68 4.54 -35.28
N PRO A 59 14.88 5.13 -35.11
CA PRO A 59 15.84 4.65 -34.12
C PRO A 59 15.34 4.98 -32.71
N ILE A 60 15.39 4.00 -31.83
CA ILE A 60 15.13 4.12 -30.40
C ILE A 60 16.46 4.05 -29.67
N GLN A 61 16.64 4.93 -28.70
CA GLN A 61 17.77 4.91 -27.78
C GLN A 61 17.48 3.90 -26.66
N LYS A 62 18.37 2.94 -26.47
CA LYS A 62 18.33 1.99 -25.34
C LYS A 62 19.64 2.10 -24.58
N VAL A 63 19.55 2.14 -23.26
CA VAL A 63 20.72 2.13 -22.38
C VAL A 63 20.67 0.87 -21.54
N PHE A 64 21.82 0.25 -21.34
CA PHE A 64 21.98 -0.90 -20.44
C PHE A 64 23.05 -0.61 -19.39
N ASN A 65 22.74 -0.90 -18.13
CA ASN A 65 23.68 -0.87 -17.01
C ASN A 65 24.18 -2.28 -16.75
N GLY A 66 25.48 -2.42 -16.56
CA GLY A 66 26.09 -3.73 -16.42
C GLY A 66 27.30 -3.74 -15.53
N HIS A 67 27.78 -4.96 -15.30
CA HIS A 67 29.07 -5.20 -14.69
C HIS A 67 29.74 -6.41 -15.34
N LEU A 68 31.07 -6.47 -15.23
CA LEU A 68 31.86 -7.61 -15.64
C LEU A 68 32.97 -7.88 -14.64
N ARG A 69 33.36 -9.15 -14.52
CA ARG A 69 34.39 -9.58 -13.58
C ARG A 69 35.67 -9.96 -14.30
N VAL A 70 36.77 -9.36 -13.88
CA VAL A 70 38.12 -9.57 -14.43
C VAL A 70 38.91 -10.51 -13.52
N LEU A 71 39.42 -11.61 -14.09
CA LEU A 71 40.07 -12.69 -13.33
C LEU A 71 41.58 -12.54 -13.19
N ASN A 72 42.24 -11.84 -14.12
CA ASN A 72 43.70 -11.73 -14.21
C ASN A 72 44.21 -10.32 -13.85
N TRP A 73 43.47 -9.59 -13.02
CA TRP A 73 43.81 -8.23 -12.61
C TRP A 73 43.52 -8.05 -11.12
N GLU A 74 44.44 -7.41 -10.41
CA GLU A 74 44.31 -7.13 -8.98
C GLU A 74 43.74 -5.73 -8.77
N PHE A 75 42.94 -5.57 -7.72
CA PHE A 75 42.36 -4.29 -7.36
C PHE A 75 43.42 -3.38 -6.71
N LEU A 76 43.41 -2.09 -7.05
CA LEU A 76 44.22 -1.05 -6.44
C LEU A 76 43.29 0.03 -5.90
N ASP A 77 43.58 0.57 -4.71
CA ASP A 77 42.80 1.66 -4.09
C ASP A 77 42.68 2.89 -5.00
N ALA A 78 43.65 3.10 -5.89
CA ALA A 78 43.59 4.16 -6.91
C ALA A 78 42.38 4.02 -7.86
N TYR A 79 41.81 2.82 -8.04
CA TYR A 79 40.62 2.58 -8.85
C TYR A 79 39.31 3.06 -8.23
N GLU A 80 39.32 3.47 -6.96
CA GLU A 80 38.15 4.09 -6.34
C GLU A 80 37.92 5.51 -6.84
N ASN A 81 39.01 6.20 -7.21
CA ASN A 81 38.96 7.55 -7.73
C ASN A 81 38.89 7.52 -9.27
N SER A 82 37.73 7.87 -9.83
CA SER A 82 37.50 7.92 -11.28
C SER A 82 38.43 8.89 -12.02
N SER A 83 39.02 9.85 -11.31
CA SER A 83 39.96 10.84 -11.87
C SER A 83 41.42 10.37 -11.84
N SER A 84 41.72 9.20 -11.28
CA SER A 84 43.08 8.68 -11.22
C SER A 84 43.59 8.20 -12.59
N PRO A 85 44.89 8.29 -12.87
CA PRO A 85 45.47 7.75 -14.09
C PRO A 85 45.35 6.22 -14.14
N GLU A 86 45.43 5.54 -12.99
CA GLU A 86 45.26 4.08 -12.88
C GLU A 86 43.84 3.66 -13.28
N PHE A 87 42.82 4.36 -12.77
CA PHE A 87 41.42 4.15 -13.18
C PHE A 87 41.25 4.34 -14.68
N SER A 88 41.73 5.47 -15.21
CA SER A 88 41.61 5.81 -16.62
C SER A 88 42.26 4.75 -17.54
N MET A 89 43.41 4.21 -17.13
CA MET A 89 44.09 3.13 -17.86
C MET A 89 43.26 1.85 -17.88
N LEU A 90 42.76 1.39 -16.73
CA LEU A 90 41.98 0.17 -16.64
C LEU A 90 40.62 0.33 -17.34
N ALA A 91 39.95 1.46 -17.16
CA ALA A 91 38.70 1.82 -17.82
C ALA A 91 38.82 1.75 -19.34
N LYS A 92 39.93 2.25 -19.90
CA LYS A 92 40.19 2.14 -21.35
C LYS A 92 40.32 0.70 -21.82
N LYS A 93 41.00 -0.17 -21.06
CA LYS A 93 41.15 -1.60 -21.37
C LYS A 93 39.82 -2.34 -21.30
N VAL A 94 39.06 -2.09 -20.23
CA VAL A 94 37.75 -2.71 -20.03
C VAL A 94 36.77 -2.25 -21.10
N LYS A 95 36.71 -0.95 -21.40
CA LYS A 95 35.91 -0.40 -22.50
C LYS A 95 36.19 -1.11 -23.82
N SER A 96 37.47 -1.21 -24.21
CA SER A 96 37.86 -1.90 -25.45
C SER A 96 37.42 -3.36 -25.46
N THR A 97 37.45 -4.02 -24.29
CA THR A 97 37.04 -5.43 -24.16
C THR A 97 35.53 -5.58 -24.36
N VAL A 98 34.72 -4.70 -23.76
CA VAL A 98 33.26 -4.69 -23.92
C VAL A 98 32.85 -4.40 -25.37
N GLU A 99 33.47 -3.38 -25.98
CA GLU A 99 33.20 -3.01 -27.38
C GLU A 99 33.53 -4.16 -28.35
N GLU A 100 34.60 -4.92 -28.09
CA GLU A 100 34.95 -6.11 -28.88
C GLU A 100 33.93 -7.25 -28.70
N ILE A 101 33.48 -7.49 -27.47
CA ILE A 101 32.44 -8.48 -27.17
C ILE A 101 31.15 -8.15 -27.94
N TYR A 102 30.70 -6.90 -27.89
CA TYR A 102 29.50 -6.47 -28.61
C TYR A 102 29.66 -6.53 -30.12
N ARG A 103 30.82 -6.12 -30.66
CA ARG A 103 31.09 -6.14 -32.11
C ARG A 103 30.94 -7.54 -32.71
N ASN A 104 31.27 -8.59 -31.96
CA ASN A 104 31.19 -9.97 -32.40
C ASN A 104 29.78 -10.57 -32.37
N HIS A 105 28.76 -9.80 -31.93
CA HIS A 105 27.38 -10.26 -31.84
C HIS A 105 26.47 -9.56 -32.86
N ALA A 106 25.81 -10.34 -33.73
CA ALA A 106 25.02 -9.83 -34.85
C ALA A 106 23.85 -8.92 -34.45
N ASP A 107 23.20 -9.20 -33.31
CA ASP A 107 22.05 -8.43 -32.82
C ASP A 107 22.42 -7.25 -31.91
N ILE A 108 23.71 -7.09 -31.56
CA ILE A 108 24.19 -6.07 -30.61
C ILE A 108 25.15 -5.11 -31.31
N GLY A 109 26.24 -5.64 -31.89
CA GLY A 109 27.34 -4.87 -32.45
C GLY A 109 26.95 -3.77 -33.44
N PRO A 110 26.04 -4.00 -34.40
CA PRO A 110 25.64 -2.96 -35.36
C PRO A 110 24.93 -1.75 -34.75
N TYR A 111 24.39 -1.89 -33.53
CA TYR A 111 23.56 -0.86 -32.88
C TYR A 111 24.26 -0.22 -31.68
N HIS A 112 25.42 -0.74 -31.27
CA HIS A 112 26.22 -0.18 -30.19
C HIS A 112 26.75 1.21 -30.60
N LYS A 113 26.55 2.19 -29.71
CA LYS A 113 26.98 3.57 -29.92
C LYS A 113 28.19 3.89 -29.04
N GLU A 114 28.06 3.67 -27.74
CA GLU A 114 29.15 3.93 -26.79
C GLU A 114 29.04 3.08 -25.52
N THR A 115 30.18 2.89 -24.86
CA THR A 115 30.29 2.31 -23.53
C THR A 115 31.15 3.20 -22.64
N VAL A 116 30.71 3.39 -21.40
CA VAL A 116 31.41 4.17 -20.38
C VAL A 116 31.54 3.35 -19.11
N ILE A 117 32.76 3.27 -18.57
CA ILE A 117 33.05 2.61 -17.31
C ILE A 117 32.84 3.60 -16.17
N THR A 118 31.99 3.25 -15.21
CA THR A 118 31.58 4.15 -14.13
C THR A 118 32.38 3.92 -12.85
N ALA A 119 32.69 2.67 -12.52
CA ALA A 119 33.38 2.33 -11.28
C ALA A 119 34.08 0.97 -11.36
N PHE A 120 35.00 0.72 -10.41
CA PHE A 120 35.55 -0.60 -10.11
C PHE A 120 35.32 -0.97 -8.65
N SER A 121 35.08 -2.23 -8.32
CA SER A 121 35.08 -2.73 -6.94
C SER A 121 36.03 -3.90 -6.73
N GLU A 122 36.32 -4.14 -5.45
CA GLU A 122 37.25 -5.13 -4.93
C GLU A 122 36.74 -6.57 -5.10
N GLY A 123 37.64 -7.53 -4.87
CA GLY A 123 37.51 -8.94 -5.26
C GLY A 123 38.40 -9.26 -6.47
N SER A 124 37.98 -10.19 -7.33
CA SER A 124 38.47 -10.17 -8.72
C SER A 124 37.85 -8.92 -9.36
N VAL A 125 38.66 -8.01 -9.91
CA VAL A 125 38.20 -6.65 -10.25
C VAL A 125 36.86 -6.65 -10.99
N ILE A 126 35.83 -6.10 -10.36
CA ILE A 126 34.50 -5.95 -10.96
C ILE A 126 34.44 -4.55 -11.56
N ALA A 127 34.15 -4.46 -12.85
CA ALA A 127 33.99 -3.21 -13.56
C ALA A 127 32.52 -2.94 -13.85
N TYR A 128 32.02 -1.79 -13.42
CA TYR A 128 30.66 -1.33 -13.67
C TYR A 128 30.64 -0.37 -14.85
N TYR A 129 29.63 -0.48 -15.70
CA TYR A 129 29.55 0.30 -16.92
C TYR A 129 28.11 0.51 -17.37
N TRP A 130 27.90 1.48 -18.24
CA TRP A 130 26.69 1.59 -19.05
C TRP A 130 27.04 1.61 -20.53
N SER A 131 26.12 1.13 -21.36
CA SER A 131 26.26 1.12 -22.81
C SER A 131 24.99 1.63 -23.49
N GLU A 132 25.16 2.52 -24.46
CA GLU A 132 24.09 3.10 -25.27
C GLU A 132 24.01 2.41 -26.63
N PHE A 133 22.78 2.14 -27.07
CA PHE A 133 22.46 1.52 -28.34
C PHE A 133 21.40 2.34 -29.09
N LEU A 134 21.59 2.50 -30.41
CA LEU A 134 20.62 3.10 -31.31
C LEU A 134 20.05 2.01 -32.22
N VAL A 135 18.86 1.52 -31.89
CA VAL A 135 18.26 0.34 -32.52
C VAL A 135 16.97 0.72 -33.25
N PRO A 136 16.71 0.22 -34.46
CA PRO A 136 15.40 0.34 -35.08
C PRO A 136 14.32 -0.33 -34.22
N LYS A 137 13.17 0.33 -34.02
CA LYS A 137 12.07 -0.15 -33.15
C LYS A 137 11.73 -1.64 -33.29
N TYR A 138 11.73 -2.19 -34.51
CA TYR A 138 11.39 -3.59 -34.76
C TYR A 138 12.44 -4.63 -34.30
N ARG A 139 13.64 -4.21 -33.90
CA ARG A 139 14.71 -5.08 -33.38
C ARG A 139 14.96 -4.91 -31.88
N GLU A 140 14.17 -4.07 -31.21
CA GLU A 140 14.29 -3.82 -29.77
C GLU A 140 14.26 -5.13 -28.98
N GLU A 141 13.25 -5.97 -29.21
CA GLU A 141 13.08 -7.23 -28.48
C GLU A 141 14.23 -8.22 -28.75
N SER A 142 14.79 -8.20 -29.97
CA SER A 142 15.96 -9.02 -30.31
C SER A 142 17.22 -8.54 -29.57
N LEU A 143 17.41 -7.22 -29.43
CA LEU A 143 18.49 -6.68 -28.62
C LEU A 143 18.32 -7.05 -27.15
N ASP A 144 17.13 -6.82 -26.59
CA ASP A 144 16.85 -7.11 -25.18
C ASP A 144 17.10 -8.59 -24.85
N ARG A 145 16.65 -9.51 -25.73
CA ARG A 145 16.93 -10.96 -25.60
C ARG A 145 18.42 -11.28 -25.72
N ALA A 146 19.14 -10.67 -26.67
CA ALA A 146 20.57 -10.89 -26.85
C ALA A 146 21.40 -10.36 -25.67
N MET A 147 21.01 -9.23 -25.09
CA MET A 147 21.65 -8.65 -23.90
C MET A 147 21.37 -9.45 -22.62
N ALA A 148 20.21 -10.11 -22.53
CA ALA A 148 19.86 -10.97 -21.41
C ALA A 148 20.57 -12.35 -21.44
N ASP A 149 21.03 -12.82 -22.60
CA ASP A 149 21.73 -14.09 -22.74
C ASP A 149 23.20 -14.00 -22.27
N LYS A 150 23.39 -14.27 -20.98
CA LYS A 150 24.69 -14.28 -20.28
C LYS A 150 25.74 -15.21 -20.92
N GLN A 151 25.33 -16.31 -21.56
CA GLN A 151 26.26 -17.31 -22.12
C GLN A 151 26.72 -16.93 -23.54
N SER A 152 25.85 -16.31 -24.34
CA SER A 152 26.17 -15.89 -25.71
C SER A 152 27.28 -14.84 -25.80
N LEU A 153 27.35 -13.92 -24.82
CA LEU A 153 28.32 -12.83 -24.76
C LEU A 153 29.75 -13.32 -24.43
N VAL A 154 29.87 -14.43 -23.70
CA VAL A 154 31.17 -14.99 -23.28
C VAL A 154 31.66 -16.08 -24.26
N GLN A 155 30.76 -16.93 -24.77
CA GLN A 155 31.14 -18.09 -25.61
C GLN A 155 31.60 -17.74 -27.03
N ARG A 156 31.19 -16.59 -27.60
CA ARG A 156 31.68 -16.13 -28.91
C ARG A 156 33.07 -15.48 -28.87
N TRP A 157 33.66 -15.37 -27.69
CA TRP A 157 35.02 -14.88 -27.52
C TRP A 157 36.02 -15.92 -28.06
N ASN A 158 36.55 -15.66 -29.25
CA ASN A 158 37.29 -16.61 -30.07
C ASN A 158 38.68 -16.90 -29.45
N PRO A 159 39.03 -18.14 -29.07
CA PRO A 159 40.33 -18.47 -28.45
C PRO A 159 41.56 -18.25 -29.34
N ARG A 160 41.38 -17.76 -30.58
CA ARG A 160 42.45 -17.58 -31.57
C ARG A 160 43.29 -16.31 -31.37
N LEU A 161 42.97 -15.47 -30.38
CA LEU A 161 43.84 -14.38 -29.93
C LEU A 161 44.94 -14.95 -29.02
N ARG A 162 46.16 -15.09 -29.55
CA ARG A 162 47.38 -15.24 -28.73
C ARG A 162 47.47 -14.02 -27.80
N ASN A 163 47.15 -14.22 -26.52
CA ASN A 163 47.13 -13.25 -25.40
C ASN A 163 45.94 -12.27 -25.34
N PRO A 164 44.84 -12.63 -24.66
CA PRO A 164 43.85 -11.69 -24.13
C PRO A 164 44.53 -10.65 -23.23
N MET A 165 44.26 -9.34 -23.43
CA MET A 165 44.73 -8.32 -22.48
C MET A 165 44.03 -8.45 -21.10
N LEU A 166 42.75 -8.83 -21.07
CA LEU A 166 41.96 -9.10 -19.85
C LEU A 166 41.19 -10.41 -20.02
N LYS A 167 41.15 -11.24 -18.98
CA LYS A 167 40.32 -12.45 -18.90
C LYS A 167 39.05 -12.10 -18.14
N VAL A 168 37.92 -12.12 -18.84
CA VAL A 168 36.60 -11.79 -18.30
C VAL A 168 35.83 -13.08 -18.00
N GLU A 169 35.27 -13.19 -16.80
CA GLU A 169 34.46 -14.34 -16.38
C GLU A 169 33.05 -14.30 -16.96
N SER A 170 32.39 -13.14 -16.83
CA SER A 170 31.05 -12.90 -17.36
C SER A 170 30.83 -11.42 -17.61
N VAL A 171 29.97 -11.12 -18.59
CA VAL A 171 29.46 -9.78 -18.87
C VAL A 171 27.96 -9.82 -18.66
N ILE A 172 27.47 -9.02 -17.72
CA ILE A 172 26.05 -8.95 -17.38
C ILE A 172 25.59 -7.52 -17.64
N ALA A 173 24.44 -7.38 -18.31
CA ALA A 173 23.85 -6.10 -18.62
C ALA A 173 22.33 -6.18 -18.46
N PHE A 174 21.75 -5.15 -17.86
CA PHE A 174 20.32 -5.00 -17.61
C PHE A 174 19.82 -3.70 -18.22
N PRO A 175 18.59 -3.66 -18.74
CA PRO A 175 18.01 -2.43 -19.26
C PRO A 175 17.96 -1.37 -18.14
N VAL A 176 18.30 -0.13 -18.47
CA VAL A 176 18.20 1.00 -17.52
C VAL A 176 16.73 1.34 -17.28
N ASP A 177 16.41 1.68 -16.03
CA ASP A 177 15.12 2.25 -15.66
C ASP A 177 14.82 3.48 -16.54
N PRO A 178 13.68 3.52 -17.27
CA PRO A 178 13.34 4.63 -18.16
C PRO A 178 13.44 6.01 -17.50
N SER A 179 13.11 6.09 -16.21
CA SER A 179 13.22 7.33 -15.43
C SER A 179 14.66 7.84 -15.39
N ILE A 180 15.66 6.95 -15.26
CA ILE A 180 17.10 7.27 -15.20
C ILE A 180 17.67 7.51 -16.60
N ALA A 181 17.12 6.89 -17.65
CA ALA A 181 17.65 6.91 -19.01
C ALA A 181 17.56 8.28 -19.73
N HIS A 182 16.77 9.24 -19.22
CA HIS A 182 16.61 10.55 -19.86
C HIS A 182 17.84 11.46 -19.68
N SER A 183 18.54 11.75 -20.79
CA SER A 183 19.81 12.51 -20.85
C SER A 183 19.69 14.03 -20.68
N ALA A 184 18.57 14.55 -20.18
CA ALA A 184 18.31 16.00 -20.09
C ALA A 184 17.87 16.38 -18.66
N ARG A 185 18.68 16.00 -17.68
CA ARG A 185 18.52 16.44 -16.29
C ARG A 185 19.43 17.64 -16.04
N ASP A 186 18.84 18.72 -15.53
CA ASP A 186 19.52 20.00 -15.37
C ASP A 186 20.57 19.97 -14.24
N HIS A 187 20.43 19.04 -13.29
CA HIS A 187 21.27 18.95 -12.09
C HIS A 187 21.69 17.49 -11.80
N SER A 188 22.79 17.03 -12.38
CA SER A 188 23.39 15.74 -12.03
C SER A 188 24.43 15.90 -10.90
N CYS A 189 24.41 15.02 -9.90
CA CYS A 189 25.41 15.03 -8.84
C CYS A 189 25.97 13.62 -8.55
N MET A 190 27.26 13.54 -8.21
CA MET A 190 27.92 12.25 -7.96
C MET A 190 28.92 12.40 -6.79
N PHE A 191 28.76 11.55 -5.79
CA PHE A 191 29.60 11.52 -4.59
C PHE A 191 30.17 10.12 -4.40
N SER A 192 31.45 10.03 -4.08
CA SER A 192 32.12 8.78 -3.72
C SER A 192 32.53 8.86 -2.25
N LEU A 193 31.99 7.98 -1.42
CA LEU A 193 32.16 7.99 0.04
C LEU A 193 32.70 6.64 0.51
N HIS A 194 33.69 6.66 1.39
CA HIS A 194 34.34 5.46 1.92
C HIS A 194 34.18 5.38 3.44
N ALA A 195 33.66 4.26 3.95
CA ALA A 195 33.52 4.00 5.37
C ALA A 195 34.85 3.53 5.98
N LYS A 196 35.27 4.17 7.07
CA LYS A 196 36.43 3.74 7.86
C LYS A 196 36.00 2.87 9.04
N GLU A 197 36.93 2.06 9.54
CA GLU A 197 36.66 1.18 10.67
C GLU A 197 36.41 1.98 11.95
N GLY A 198 35.31 1.69 12.63
CA GLY A 198 34.94 2.37 13.87
C GLY A 198 34.38 3.79 13.70
N GLU A 199 34.24 4.30 12.48
CA GLU A 199 33.71 5.64 12.20
C GLU A 199 32.34 5.56 11.49
N VAL A 200 31.40 6.41 11.92
CA VAL A 200 30.12 6.60 11.24
C VAL A 200 30.23 7.80 10.30
N THR A 201 29.98 7.58 9.01
CA THR A 201 30.02 8.63 7.99
C THR A 201 28.60 9.09 7.70
N SER A 202 28.35 10.41 7.73
CA SER A 202 27.04 10.98 7.42
C SER A 202 27.07 11.76 6.10
N PHE A 203 25.97 11.69 5.34
CA PHE A 203 25.78 12.46 4.12
C PHE A 203 24.32 12.90 3.97
N THR A 204 24.11 13.91 3.14
CA THR A 204 22.81 14.56 2.97
C THR A 204 22.53 14.86 1.50
N THR A 205 21.26 15.12 1.18
CA THR A 205 20.89 15.70 -0.10
C THR A 205 21.46 17.11 -0.27
N PRO A 206 21.80 17.55 -1.49
CA PRO A 206 22.24 18.92 -1.74
C PRO A 206 21.20 19.92 -1.19
N GLY A 207 21.65 20.82 -0.31
CA GLY A 207 20.81 21.85 0.30
C GLY A 207 20.23 21.52 1.68
N PHE A 208 20.20 20.26 2.09
CA PHE A 208 19.62 19.87 3.37
C PHE A 208 20.42 20.43 4.57
N PRO A 209 19.78 20.85 5.67
CA PRO A 209 18.32 20.95 5.88
C PRO A 209 17.73 22.30 5.47
N ASN A 210 18.57 23.23 5.03
CA ASN A 210 18.22 24.66 4.93
C ASN A 210 17.52 25.03 3.62
N SER A 211 17.65 24.20 2.58
CA SER A 211 17.00 24.38 1.29
C SER A 211 16.54 23.04 0.73
N PRO A 212 15.43 23.01 -0.02
CA PRO A 212 14.94 21.79 -0.66
C PRO A 212 15.96 21.25 -1.68
N TYR A 213 15.88 19.95 -1.97
CA TYR A 213 16.71 19.36 -3.02
C TYR A 213 16.37 19.90 -4.41
N PRO A 214 17.29 19.84 -5.39
CA PRO A 214 17.04 20.36 -6.73
C PRO A 214 15.99 19.53 -7.49
N ASN A 215 15.12 20.22 -8.23
CA ASN A 215 14.18 19.59 -9.17
C ASN A 215 14.92 19.08 -10.41
N ASN A 216 14.37 18.05 -11.06
CA ASN A 216 14.90 17.40 -12.26
C ASN A 216 16.36 16.94 -12.07
N ALA A 217 16.67 16.43 -10.87
CA ALA A 217 18.01 16.06 -10.44
C ALA A 217 18.21 14.56 -10.47
N LEU A 218 19.45 14.15 -10.73
CA LEU A 218 19.89 12.76 -10.64
C LEU A 218 21.18 12.70 -9.85
N CYS A 219 21.06 12.17 -8.64
CA CYS A 219 22.13 12.21 -7.66
C CYS A 219 22.53 10.80 -7.26
N TYR A 220 23.84 10.55 -7.27
CA TYR A 220 24.46 9.28 -6.95
C TYR A 220 25.38 9.40 -5.74
N TRP A 221 25.24 8.50 -4.78
CA TRP A 221 26.21 8.29 -3.70
C TRP A 221 26.74 6.86 -3.79
N ALA A 222 27.97 6.71 -4.29
CA ALA A 222 28.69 5.46 -4.30
C ALA A 222 29.33 5.26 -2.92
N LEU A 223 28.80 4.31 -2.15
CA LEU A 223 29.26 3.97 -0.81
C LEU A 223 30.20 2.76 -0.90
N ARG A 224 31.35 2.86 -0.25
CA ARG A 224 32.37 1.81 -0.20
C ARG A 224 32.79 1.50 1.23
N ALA A 225 33.20 0.27 1.47
CA ALA A 225 33.85 -0.20 2.69
C ALA A 225 35.07 -1.06 2.31
N ASN A 226 35.88 -1.44 3.29
CA ASN A 226 37.03 -2.32 3.07
C ASN A 226 36.58 -3.70 2.53
N ALA A 227 37.42 -4.35 1.73
CA ALA A 227 37.10 -5.60 1.02
C ALA A 227 36.49 -6.74 1.87
N SER A 228 36.83 -6.83 3.15
CA SER A 228 36.32 -7.87 4.07
C SER A 228 35.09 -7.43 4.88
N SER A 229 34.50 -6.29 4.55
CA SER A 229 33.41 -5.66 5.27
C SER A 229 32.14 -5.60 4.43
N SER A 230 30.99 -5.45 5.08
CA SER A 230 29.74 -5.02 4.49
C SER A 230 29.39 -3.60 4.95
N ILE A 231 28.42 -2.97 4.30
CA ILE A 231 27.95 -1.62 4.62
C ILE A 231 26.61 -1.74 5.35
N SER A 232 26.48 -0.95 6.42
CA SER A 232 25.19 -0.65 7.04
C SER A 232 24.83 0.79 6.73
N LEU A 233 23.73 1.00 6.02
CA LEU A 233 23.20 2.32 5.65
C LEU A 233 21.89 2.57 6.39
N THR A 234 21.81 3.66 7.13
CA THR A 234 20.60 4.09 7.87
C THR A 234 20.18 5.48 7.44
N PHE A 235 18.92 5.64 7.01
CA PHE A 235 18.32 6.97 6.82
C PHE A 235 17.82 7.48 8.18
N LYS A 236 18.34 8.61 8.65
CA LYS A 236 17.93 9.25 9.92
C LYS A 236 16.71 10.15 9.74
N THR A 237 16.64 10.84 8.60
CA THR A 237 15.50 11.64 8.18
C THR A 237 15.30 11.43 6.69
N LEU A 238 14.05 11.27 6.24
CA LEU A 238 13.73 11.10 4.83
C LEU A 238 12.39 11.76 4.55
N GLU A 239 12.44 12.91 3.87
CA GLU A 239 11.28 13.73 3.49
C GLU A 239 11.33 14.00 1.99
N LEU A 240 10.65 13.16 1.23
CA LEU A 240 10.48 13.27 -0.21
C LEU A 240 9.03 13.60 -0.58
N GLU A 241 8.78 13.79 -1.88
CA GLU A 241 7.44 13.93 -2.41
C GLU A 241 6.56 12.72 -2.06
N PRO A 242 5.27 12.92 -1.71
CA PRO A 242 4.33 11.83 -1.48
C PRO A 242 4.32 10.82 -2.63
N CYS A 243 4.31 9.53 -2.28
CA CYS A 243 4.37 8.43 -3.24
C CYS A 243 3.21 8.47 -4.25
N ARG A 244 3.54 8.75 -5.52
CA ARG A 244 2.68 8.66 -6.71
C ARG A 244 3.47 7.94 -7.81
N ASP A 245 2.84 7.60 -8.93
CA ASP A 245 3.54 6.88 -10.01
C ASP A 245 4.76 7.66 -10.56
N ASP A 246 4.67 9.00 -10.58
CA ASP A 246 5.74 9.90 -11.05
C ASP A 246 6.48 10.65 -9.91
N SER A 247 6.31 10.26 -8.65
CA SER A 247 6.88 10.99 -7.51
C SER A 247 8.39 10.86 -7.38
N ASP A 248 9.02 11.84 -6.73
CA ASP A 248 10.42 11.77 -6.32
C ASP A 248 10.72 10.53 -5.46
N TYR A 249 11.83 9.86 -5.74
CA TYR A 249 12.19 8.63 -5.03
C TYR A 249 13.69 8.43 -4.85
N ILE A 250 14.01 7.63 -3.85
CA ILE A 250 15.35 7.07 -3.62
C ILE A 250 15.32 5.58 -3.92
N LYS A 251 16.33 5.09 -4.65
CA LYS A 251 16.61 3.65 -4.75
C LYS A 251 18.00 3.37 -4.18
N VAL A 252 18.09 2.31 -3.38
CA VAL A 252 19.37 1.79 -2.87
C VAL A 252 19.68 0.48 -3.59
N TYR A 253 20.90 0.33 -4.07
CA TYR A 253 21.36 -0.87 -4.76
C TYR A 253 22.54 -1.50 -4.03
N ASP A 254 22.60 -2.83 -4.01
CA ASP A 254 23.71 -3.66 -3.54
C ASP A 254 24.82 -3.80 -4.60
N SER A 255 25.07 -2.72 -5.36
CA SER A 255 26.10 -2.66 -6.38
C SER A 255 26.45 -1.19 -6.68
N LEU A 256 27.56 -0.93 -7.39
CA LEU A 256 27.93 0.44 -7.82
C LEU A 256 27.26 0.88 -9.14
N SER A 257 26.31 0.11 -9.64
CA SER A 257 25.54 0.42 -10.85
C SER A 257 24.04 0.33 -10.57
N PRO A 258 23.19 1.22 -11.09
CA PRO A 258 21.75 1.16 -10.85
C PRO A 258 21.14 0.04 -11.72
N VAL A 259 21.16 -1.18 -11.17
CA VAL A 259 20.64 -2.40 -11.81
C VAL A 259 19.51 -2.98 -10.95
N GLU A 260 18.31 -3.13 -11.52
CA GLU A 260 17.11 -3.57 -10.79
C GLU A 260 17.27 -4.90 -10.02
N PRO A 261 17.97 -5.94 -10.54
CA PRO A 261 18.14 -7.18 -9.79
C PRO A 261 19.03 -7.09 -8.55
N HIS A 262 19.62 -5.92 -8.27
CA HIS A 262 20.36 -5.64 -7.04
C HIS A 262 19.75 -4.46 -6.28
N ALA A 263 18.51 -4.05 -6.61
CA ALA A 263 17.82 -3.00 -5.86
C ALA A 263 17.40 -3.56 -4.51
N LEU A 264 17.82 -2.93 -3.41
CA LEU A 264 17.44 -3.31 -2.04
C LEU A 264 16.10 -2.72 -1.62
N VAL A 265 15.82 -1.49 -2.05
CA VAL A 265 14.59 -0.77 -1.68
C VAL A 265 14.33 0.40 -2.64
N ARG A 266 13.05 0.76 -2.78
CA ARG A 266 12.60 2.04 -3.35
C ARG A 266 11.81 2.81 -2.28
N LEU A 267 12.24 4.04 -1.98
CA LEU A 267 11.65 4.92 -0.96
C LEU A 267 11.09 6.19 -1.60
N CYS A 268 9.91 6.62 -1.17
CA CYS A 268 9.26 7.89 -1.51
C CYS A 268 8.44 8.37 -0.30
N GLY A 269 7.97 9.62 -0.30
CA GLY A 269 7.23 10.19 0.80
C GLY A 269 8.06 10.47 2.05
N ASN A 270 7.41 10.44 3.21
CA ASN A 270 8.01 10.71 4.51
C ASN A 270 7.93 9.46 5.40
N TYR A 271 9.00 9.18 6.15
CA TYR A 271 9.07 8.08 7.11
C TYR A 271 9.31 8.62 8.52
N ALA A 272 8.55 8.09 9.48
CA ALA A 272 8.73 8.42 10.88
C ALA A 272 10.14 8.01 11.36
N PRO A 273 10.77 8.78 12.28
CA PRO A 273 12.07 8.42 12.86
C PRO A 273 12.08 7.08 13.60
N SER A 274 10.91 6.56 14.00
CA SER A 274 10.75 5.25 14.63
C SER A 274 10.88 4.08 13.66
N TYR A 275 10.69 4.31 12.35
CA TYR A 275 10.81 3.27 11.34
C TYR A 275 12.29 3.00 11.05
N ASN A 276 12.71 1.75 11.14
CA ASN A 276 14.10 1.38 10.95
C ASN A 276 14.47 1.29 9.46
N LEU A 277 14.81 2.43 8.85
CA LEU A 277 15.33 2.51 7.48
C LEU A 277 16.82 2.14 7.42
N THR A 278 17.16 0.97 7.96
CA THR A 278 18.53 0.42 7.90
C THR A 278 18.62 -0.71 6.90
N PHE A 279 19.50 -0.58 5.92
CA PHE A 279 19.74 -1.51 4.83
C PHE A 279 21.17 -2.02 4.89
N LEU A 280 21.37 -3.31 4.59
CA LEU A 280 22.66 -3.98 4.62
C LEU A 280 23.05 -4.52 3.24
N SER A 281 24.34 -4.49 2.93
CA SER A 281 24.87 -5.00 1.66
C SER A 281 25.38 -6.43 1.81
N SER A 282 25.35 -7.22 0.72
CA SER A 282 26.03 -8.53 0.68
C SER A 282 27.55 -8.41 0.55
N GLN A 283 27.99 -7.27 -0.02
CA GLN A 283 29.39 -6.97 -0.36
C GLN A 283 29.83 -5.63 0.27
N ASN A 284 30.99 -5.12 -0.12
CA ASN A 284 31.57 -3.89 0.43
C ASN A 284 31.16 -2.62 -0.32
N VAL A 285 30.08 -2.67 -1.12
CA VAL A 285 29.62 -1.55 -1.96
C VAL A 285 28.11 -1.38 -1.90
N MET A 286 27.65 -0.13 -2.01
CA MET A 286 26.25 0.23 -2.24
C MET A 286 26.17 1.47 -3.13
N LEU A 287 25.06 1.62 -3.86
CA LEU A 287 24.73 2.84 -4.58
C LEU A 287 23.39 3.38 -4.10
N VAL A 288 23.38 4.61 -3.59
CA VAL A 288 22.15 5.36 -3.31
C VAL A 288 21.89 6.29 -4.48
N THR A 289 20.67 6.27 -5.00
CA THR A 289 20.24 7.11 -6.12
C THR A 289 19.04 7.93 -5.71
N LEU A 290 19.07 9.24 -5.96
CA LEU A 290 17.92 10.13 -5.84
C LEU A 290 17.50 10.56 -7.24
N VAL A 291 16.22 10.37 -7.55
CA VAL A 291 15.59 10.76 -8.80
C VAL A 291 14.47 11.75 -8.47
N THR A 292 14.59 12.96 -8.99
CA THR A 292 13.57 14.00 -8.80
C THR A 292 12.95 14.46 -10.12
N ASN A 293 11.68 14.83 -10.08
CA ASN A 293 10.88 15.34 -11.19
C ASN A 293 10.88 16.88 -11.18
N LYS A 294 10.01 17.52 -11.97
CA LYS A 294 9.94 19.00 -12.09
C LYS A 294 9.11 19.67 -10.99
N GLU A 295 8.29 18.92 -10.28
CA GLU A 295 7.30 19.40 -9.32
C GLU A 295 7.78 19.19 -7.89
N GLY A 296 7.10 19.81 -6.93
CA GLY A 296 7.45 19.65 -5.52
C GLY A 296 8.75 20.36 -5.09
N ARG A 297 8.86 20.61 -3.78
CA ARG A 297 10.07 21.07 -3.10
C ARG A 297 10.05 20.50 -1.70
N PHE A 298 10.88 19.50 -1.43
CA PHE A 298 10.95 18.85 -0.13
C PHE A 298 12.38 18.94 0.44
N PRO A 299 12.56 18.90 1.77
CA PRO A 299 13.87 19.06 2.40
C PRO A 299 14.89 18.00 1.94
N GLY A 300 14.46 16.76 1.70
CA GLY A 300 15.31 15.65 1.31
C GLY A 300 15.65 14.72 2.46
N PHE A 301 16.89 14.25 2.53
CA PHE A 301 17.27 13.22 3.51
C PHE A 301 18.65 13.45 4.13
N LYS A 302 18.81 12.91 5.34
CA LYS A 302 20.10 12.68 5.99
C LYS A 302 20.27 11.18 6.23
N ALA A 303 21.39 10.65 5.76
CA ALA A 303 21.76 9.26 5.92
C ALA A 303 23.12 9.13 6.61
N GLU A 304 23.28 8.01 7.31
CA GLU A 304 24.51 7.63 7.99
C GLU A 304 24.87 6.21 7.55
N PHE A 305 26.14 5.95 7.29
CA PHE A 305 26.62 4.63 6.94
C PHE A 305 27.97 4.34 7.59
N PHE A 306 28.22 3.06 7.86
CA PHE A 306 29.46 2.57 8.42
C PHE A 306 29.73 1.13 7.96
N GLN A 307 30.97 0.69 8.12
CA GLN A 307 31.34 -0.67 7.74
C GLN A 307 31.17 -1.66 8.90
N LEU A 308 30.67 -2.86 8.56
CA LEU A 308 30.50 -4.00 9.44
C LEU A 308 31.40 -5.16 8.99
N PRO A 309 31.89 -6.01 9.90
CA PRO A 309 32.56 -7.25 9.51
C PRO A 309 31.62 -8.15 8.71
N LYS A 310 32.11 -8.75 7.62
CA LYS A 310 31.28 -9.66 6.81
C LYS A 310 30.80 -10.86 7.64
N MET A 311 29.49 -11.10 7.63
CA MET A 311 28.87 -12.20 8.35
C MET A 311 29.36 -13.54 7.76
N LYS A 312 29.99 -14.37 8.59
CA LYS A 312 30.54 -15.68 8.14
C LYS A 312 29.47 -16.77 8.06
N ALA A 313 28.47 -16.73 8.94
CA ALA A 313 27.36 -17.66 8.99
C ALA A 313 26.21 -17.05 9.81
N CYS A 314 24.99 -17.50 9.53
CA CYS A 314 23.81 -17.22 10.35
C CYS A 314 23.02 -18.51 10.59
N GLY A 315 22.20 -18.50 11.65
CA GLY A 315 21.54 -19.71 12.13
C GLY A 315 22.40 -20.50 13.13
N GLY A 316 22.10 -21.78 13.28
CA GLY A 316 22.78 -22.68 14.22
C GLY A 316 21.86 -23.76 14.79
N THR A 317 22.35 -24.48 15.81
CA THR A 317 21.54 -25.45 16.54
C THR A 317 21.04 -24.82 17.83
N LEU A 318 19.72 -24.75 18.00
CA LEU A 318 19.06 -24.22 19.20
C LEU A 318 18.53 -25.39 20.03
N LYS A 319 18.92 -25.47 21.30
CA LYS A 319 18.47 -26.51 22.23
C LYS A 319 17.86 -25.89 23.47
N GLY A 320 16.77 -26.48 23.96
CA GLY A 320 16.12 -26.03 25.19
C GLY A 320 14.63 -26.30 25.19
N GLU A 321 13.95 -25.95 26.27
CA GLU A 321 12.48 -26.02 26.33
C GLU A 321 11.81 -24.84 25.63
N SER A 322 12.53 -23.72 25.50
CA SER A 322 12.10 -22.53 24.78
C SER A 322 13.30 -21.68 24.36
N GLY A 323 13.09 -20.77 23.41
CA GLY A 323 14.09 -19.76 23.04
C GLY A 323 13.62 -18.88 21.90
N THR A 324 14.37 -17.81 21.62
CA THR A 324 14.03 -16.84 20.57
C THR A 324 15.10 -16.79 19.50
N PHE A 325 14.71 -16.43 18.27
CA PHE A 325 15.62 -16.21 17.15
C PHE A 325 14.99 -15.24 16.15
N THR A 326 15.85 -14.51 15.44
CA THR A 326 15.44 -13.48 14.48
C THR A 326 16.22 -13.63 13.18
N THR A 327 15.77 -12.94 12.13
CA THR A 327 16.64 -12.66 10.97
C THR A 327 17.91 -11.90 11.39
N PRO A 328 19.01 -12.02 10.63
CA PRO A 328 20.23 -11.26 10.90
C PRO A 328 19.94 -9.76 10.99
N TYR A 329 20.49 -9.10 12.02
CA TYR A 329 20.41 -7.66 12.24
C TYR A 329 19.01 -7.08 12.46
N TYR A 330 18.00 -7.92 12.72
CA TYR A 330 16.67 -7.47 13.11
C TYR A 330 16.70 -6.42 14.25
N PRO A 331 15.95 -5.30 14.17
CA PRO A 331 14.88 -4.99 13.21
C PRO A 331 15.34 -4.21 11.96
N ALA A 332 16.63 -4.26 11.60
CA ALA A 332 17.06 -3.75 10.29
C ALA A 332 16.56 -4.66 9.15
N HIS A 333 16.56 -4.14 7.93
CA HIS A 333 16.29 -4.97 6.77
C HIS A 333 17.36 -6.05 6.65
N TYR A 334 16.94 -7.28 6.40
CA TYR A 334 17.89 -8.39 6.29
C TYR A 334 18.85 -8.17 5.11
N PRO A 335 20.10 -8.69 5.17
CA PRO A 335 21.00 -8.62 4.02
C PRO A 335 20.47 -9.46 2.84
N PRO A 336 20.70 -9.03 1.59
CA PRO A 336 20.44 -9.85 0.42
C PRO A 336 21.44 -11.04 0.36
N ASP A 337 21.16 -12.02 -0.51
CA ASP A 337 22.00 -13.20 -0.79
C ASP A 337 22.40 -13.95 0.50
N THR A 338 21.43 -14.16 1.39
CA THR A 338 21.66 -14.71 2.72
C THR A 338 20.83 -15.96 2.97
N ASP A 339 21.51 -17.05 3.37
CA ASP A 339 20.91 -18.31 3.79
C ASP A 339 21.18 -18.59 5.27
N CYS A 340 20.12 -18.62 6.08
CA CYS A 340 20.19 -18.95 7.50
C CYS A 340 19.44 -20.23 7.81
N VAL A 341 20.03 -21.12 8.60
CA VAL A 341 19.41 -22.39 8.99
C VAL A 341 19.44 -22.56 10.51
N TRP A 342 18.26 -22.63 11.12
CA TRP A 342 18.09 -22.99 12.52
C TRP A 342 17.61 -24.43 12.65
N ASN A 343 18.41 -25.25 13.33
CA ASN A 343 18.05 -26.62 13.71
C ASN A 343 17.64 -26.60 15.18
N ILE A 344 16.35 -26.71 15.46
CA ILE A 344 15.80 -26.57 16.81
C ILE A 344 15.51 -27.97 17.37
N GLU A 345 15.99 -28.26 18.58
CA GLU A 345 15.81 -29.53 19.29
C GLU A 345 15.33 -29.28 20.73
N VAL A 346 14.14 -29.79 21.05
CA VAL A 346 13.56 -29.75 22.41
C VAL A 346 13.71 -31.13 23.08
N PRO A 347 13.49 -31.27 24.40
CA PRO A 347 13.58 -32.56 25.09
C PRO A 347 12.74 -33.66 24.41
N SER A 348 13.27 -34.88 24.34
CA SER A 348 12.72 -35.98 23.52
C SER A 348 11.29 -36.42 23.85
N ILE A 349 10.80 -36.07 25.03
CA ILE A 349 9.43 -36.35 25.50
C ILE A 349 8.41 -35.30 25.03
N LYS A 350 8.85 -34.17 24.49
CA LYS A 350 8.03 -33.04 24.06
C LYS A 350 8.18 -32.81 22.55
N ASN A 351 7.16 -32.22 21.96
CA ASN A 351 7.20 -31.72 20.59
C ASN A 351 7.58 -30.24 20.57
N VAL A 352 8.05 -29.74 19.43
CA VAL A 352 8.42 -28.34 19.26
C VAL A 352 7.40 -27.60 18.42
N LYS A 353 7.06 -26.37 18.83
CA LYS A 353 6.34 -25.40 18.00
C LYS A 353 7.15 -24.11 17.90
N VAL A 354 7.05 -23.45 16.74
CA VAL A 354 7.66 -22.16 16.46
C VAL A 354 6.55 -21.15 16.26
N ARG A 355 6.58 -20.07 17.03
CA ARG A 355 5.67 -18.94 16.92
C ARG A 355 6.45 -17.77 16.34
N PHE A 356 6.00 -17.27 15.20
CA PHE A 356 6.48 -16.01 14.64
C PHE A 356 5.66 -14.89 15.27
N ASN A 357 6.34 -13.99 15.97
CA ASN A 357 5.74 -12.85 16.65
C ASN A 357 5.60 -11.64 15.71
N MET A 358 6.45 -11.55 14.69
CA MET A 358 6.37 -10.63 13.55
C MET A 358 7.03 -11.27 12.34
N PHE A 359 6.46 -11.08 11.14
CA PHE A 359 6.97 -11.68 9.91
C PHE A 359 6.76 -10.75 8.71
N PHE A 360 7.85 -10.18 8.21
CA PHE A 360 7.92 -9.27 7.07
C PHE A 360 8.98 -9.78 6.10
N VAL A 361 8.56 -10.63 5.17
CA VAL A 361 9.42 -11.18 4.10
C VAL A 361 8.67 -10.95 2.79
N LEU A 362 8.44 -9.68 2.47
CA LEU A 362 7.62 -9.27 1.32
C LEU A 362 8.48 -8.63 0.25
N GLU A 363 8.28 -9.09 -0.98
CA GLU A 363 8.93 -8.52 -2.15
C GLU A 363 7.91 -7.99 -3.17
N PRO A 364 8.13 -6.79 -3.74
CA PRO A 364 7.24 -6.21 -4.73
C PRO A 364 7.05 -7.12 -5.96
N GLY A 365 5.80 -7.36 -6.34
CA GLY A 365 5.45 -8.11 -7.56
C GLY A 365 5.50 -9.64 -7.43
N ILE A 366 5.81 -10.19 -6.25
CA ILE A 366 5.83 -11.64 -6.01
C ILE A 366 4.55 -12.09 -5.30
N PRO A 367 3.79 -13.05 -5.85
CA PRO A 367 2.62 -13.60 -5.18
C PRO A 367 2.97 -14.34 -3.88
N VAL A 368 2.24 -14.05 -2.80
CA VAL A 368 2.42 -14.63 -1.45
C VAL A 368 2.22 -16.16 -1.42
N GLY A 369 1.57 -16.74 -2.45
CA GLY A 369 1.37 -18.18 -2.56
C GLY A 369 2.58 -18.97 -3.09
N SER A 370 3.48 -18.33 -3.85
CA SER A 370 4.59 -19.02 -4.52
C SER A 370 5.95 -18.81 -3.85
N CYS A 371 6.19 -17.62 -3.28
CA CYS A 371 7.42 -17.28 -2.55
C CYS A 371 8.70 -17.72 -3.30
N THR A 372 8.86 -17.22 -4.54
CA THR A 372 9.89 -17.69 -5.46
C THR A 372 11.27 -17.08 -5.21
N LYS A 373 11.31 -15.95 -4.52
CA LYS A 373 12.51 -15.19 -4.22
C LYS A 373 12.82 -15.31 -2.72
N ASP A 374 12.37 -14.36 -1.91
CA ASP A 374 12.58 -14.41 -0.47
C ASP A 374 11.56 -15.29 0.25
N TYR A 375 12.03 -16.15 1.14
CA TYR A 375 11.15 -17.05 1.90
C TYR A 375 11.75 -17.60 3.18
N VAL A 376 10.86 -18.01 4.08
CA VAL A 376 11.14 -18.92 5.19
C VAL A 376 10.53 -20.27 4.87
N GLN A 377 11.35 -21.31 4.86
CA GLN A 377 10.94 -22.69 4.64
C GLN A 377 10.93 -23.47 5.96
N ILE A 378 9.80 -24.08 6.27
CA ILE A 378 9.59 -24.93 7.46
C ILE A 378 8.87 -26.20 7.03
N ASN A 379 9.43 -27.36 7.36
CA ASN A 379 8.87 -28.67 6.98
C ASN A 379 8.49 -28.80 5.49
N GLY A 380 9.28 -28.18 4.60
CA GLY A 380 9.07 -28.22 3.15
C GLY A 380 8.06 -27.21 2.60
N THR A 381 7.37 -26.45 3.45
CA THR A 381 6.45 -25.37 3.03
C THR A 381 7.17 -24.02 3.09
N ARG A 382 7.01 -23.18 2.06
CA ARG A 382 7.57 -21.82 2.00
C ARG A 382 6.56 -20.79 2.46
N TYR A 383 7.05 -19.82 3.22
CA TYR A 383 6.29 -18.70 3.76
C TYR A 383 6.99 -17.40 3.36
N CYS A 384 6.22 -16.44 2.86
CA CYS A 384 6.63 -15.07 2.54
C CYS A 384 5.43 -14.14 2.75
N GLY A 385 5.62 -12.85 2.50
CA GLY A 385 4.64 -11.80 2.73
C GLY A 385 4.71 -11.23 4.14
N GLU A 386 3.62 -10.58 4.54
CA GLU A 386 3.47 -9.92 5.83
C GLU A 386 2.46 -10.67 6.69
N ARG A 387 2.84 -11.01 7.93
CA ARG A 387 1.97 -11.68 8.91
C ARG A 387 2.25 -11.16 10.31
N SER A 388 1.18 -10.87 11.04
CA SER A 388 1.24 -10.43 12.42
C SER A 388 1.73 -11.50 13.38
N GLN A 389 1.13 -12.68 13.31
CA GLN A 389 1.53 -13.81 14.12
C GLN A 389 1.07 -15.10 13.45
N PHE A 390 1.92 -16.12 13.48
CA PHE A 390 1.49 -17.48 13.14
C PHE A 390 2.36 -18.52 13.85
N VAL A 391 1.84 -19.74 13.96
CA VAL A 391 2.50 -20.84 14.66
C VAL A 391 2.64 -22.02 13.73
N VAL A 392 3.82 -22.64 13.74
CA VAL A 392 4.11 -23.89 13.04
C VAL A 392 4.56 -24.91 14.07
N ALA A 393 3.81 -26.00 14.20
CA ALA A 393 4.12 -27.09 15.11
C ALA A 393 4.77 -28.27 14.37
N SER A 394 5.74 -28.91 15.01
CA SER A 394 6.29 -30.21 14.61
C SER A 394 5.62 -31.32 15.42
N THR A 395 5.49 -32.50 14.81
CA THR A 395 5.05 -33.73 15.48
C THR A 395 6.19 -34.45 16.19
N THR A 396 7.41 -33.92 16.09
CA THR A 396 8.62 -34.47 16.70
C THR A 396 9.25 -33.44 17.63
N ASN A 397 10.27 -33.85 18.38
CA ASN A 397 11.08 -32.96 19.21
C ASN A 397 12.07 -32.09 18.40
N LYS A 398 11.99 -32.11 17.05
CA LYS A 398 12.88 -31.37 16.16
C LYS A 398 12.11 -30.58 15.11
N ILE A 399 12.62 -29.41 14.76
CA ILE A 399 12.11 -28.61 13.64
C ILE A 399 13.27 -27.85 12.98
N LYS A 400 13.25 -27.78 11.64
CA LYS A 400 14.23 -27.04 10.84
C LYS A 400 13.54 -25.82 10.22
N VAL A 401 14.11 -24.65 10.49
CA VAL A 401 13.69 -23.38 9.89
C VAL A 401 14.82 -22.89 8.99
N GLN A 402 14.52 -22.66 7.71
CA GLN A 402 15.49 -22.14 6.73
C GLN A 402 14.98 -20.82 6.17
N PHE A 403 15.75 -19.76 6.33
CA PHE A 403 15.50 -18.46 5.68
C PHE A 403 16.43 -18.31 4.48
N HIS A 404 15.89 -17.81 3.38
CA HIS A 404 16.59 -17.52 2.14
C HIS A 404 16.19 -16.13 1.64
N SER A 405 17.18 -15.28 1.35
CA SER A 405 17.02 -14.03 0.61
C SER A 405 17.77 -14.06 -0.71
N ASP A 406 17.18 -13.47 -1.75
CA ASP A 406 17.78 -13.32 -3.06
C ASP A 406 18.66 -12.05 -3.15
N GLN A 407 19.12 -11.68 -4.35
CA GLN A 407 20.03 -10.54 -4.55
C GLN A 407 19.34 -9.17 -4.50
N SER A 408 18.01 -9.14 -4.38
CA SER A 408 17.18 -7.94 -4.48
C SER A 408 16.24 -7.78 -3.29
N TYR A 409 15.53 -6.64 -3.27
CA TYR A 409 14.46 -6.22 -2.38
C TYR A 409 14.40 -6.92 -1.03
N THR A 410 14.85 -6.22 0.00
CA THR A 410 14.84 -6.76 1.37
C THR A 410 13.78 -6.07 2.23
N ASP A 411 13.29 -6.77 3.24
CA ASP A 411 12.33 -6.25 4.22
C ASP A 411 12.85 -6.42 5.66
N THR A 412 12.09 -5.98 6.67
CA THR A 412 12.49 -5.99 8.09
C THR A 412 12.70 -7.39 8.67
N GLY A 413 12.24 -8.45 8.00
CA GLY A 413 12.47 -9.83 8.39
C GLY A 413 11.51 -10.33 9.46
N PHE A 414 11.97 -11.19 10.36
CA PHE A 414 11.08 -11.81 11.34
C PHE A 414 11.70 -11.97 12.73
N SER A 415 10.82 -12.03 13.72
CA SER A 415 11.13 -12.41 15.10
C SER A 415 10.29 -13.61 15.50
N ALA A 416 10.93 -14.66 15.99
CA ALA A 416 10.28 -15.92 16.32
C ALA A 416 10.75 -16.48 17.67
N GLU A 417 9.87 -17.23 18.30
CA GLU A 417 10.14 -18.02 19.50
C GLU A 417 9.81 -19.49 19.26
N PHE A 418 10.62 -20.40 19.78
CA PHE A 418 10.30 -21.82 19.84
C PHE A 418 9.94 -22.22 21.27
N LEU A 419 8.98 -23.13 21.39
CA LEU A 419 8.44 -23.62 22.66
C LEU A 419 8.25 -25.14 22.56
N SER A 420 8.60 -25.84 23.63
CA SER A 420 8.28 -27.26 23.81
C SER A 420 6.84 -27.42 24.31
N TYR A 421 6.13 -28.43 23.82
CA TYR A 421 4.78 -28.78 24.27
C TYR A 421 4.65 -30.31 24.40
N ASP A 422 3.84 -30.76 25.35
CA ASP A 422 3.55 -32.19 25.51
C ASP A 422 2.43 -32.58 24.53
N SER A 423 2.64 -33.66 23.78
CA SER A 423 1.64 -34.17 22.82
C SER A 423 0.61 -35.11 23.47
N SER A 424 0.88 -35.59 24.68
CA SER A 424 0.00 -36.52 25.42
C SER A 424 -1.11 -35.80 26.19
N ASP A 425 -0.88 -34.55 26.59
CA ASP A 425 -1.90 -33.64 27.12
C ASP A 425 -1.61 -32.21 26.63
N PRO A 426 -1.96 -31.88 25.37
CA PRO A 426 -1.63 -30.59 24.79
C PRO A 426 -2.36 -29.44 25.51
N CYS A 427 -3.51 -29.71 26.14
CA CYS A 427 -4.34 -28.74 26.83
C CYS A 427 -5.11 -29.38 28.02
N PRO A 428 -4.50 -29.51 29.22
CA PRO A 428 -5.15 -30.10 30.38
C PRO A 428 -6.42 -29.30 30.75
N GLY A 429 -7.58 -29.96 30.69
CA GLY A 429 -8.87 -29.35 31.02
C GLY A 429 -9.43 -28.36 29.98
N LYS A 430 -8.78 -28.17 28.84
CA LYS A 430 -9.15 -27.22 27.77
C LYS A 430 -9.40 -27.95 26.43
N PHE A 431 -9.93 -27.26 25.41
CA PHE A 431 -10.08 -27.79 24.05
C PHE A 431 -8.83 -27.48 23.21
N THR A 432 -8.38 -28.46 22.43
CA THR A 432 -7.19 -28.37 21.58
C THR A 432 -7.60 -28.06 20.14
N CYS A 433 -7.20 -26.91 19.60
CA CYS A 433 -7.32 -26.62 18.17
C CYS A 433 -6.42 -27.55 17.35
N ASN A 434 -6.69 -27.83 16.05
CA ASN A 434 -5.74 -28.64 15.26
C ASN A 434 -4.42 -27.89 15.00
N THR A 435 -4.41 -26.56 15.14
CA THR A 435 -3.20 -25.73 15.18
C THR A 435 -2.38 -25.88 16.48
N GLY A 436 -2.90 -26.58 17.50
CA GLY A 436 -2.24 -26.76 18.79
C GLY A 436 -2.46 -25.61 19.79
N ARG A 437 -3.40 -24.69 19.52
CA ARG A 437 -3.85 -23.66 20.48
C ARG A 437 -4.83 -24.28 21.49
N CYS A 438 -4.73 -23.88 22.76
CA CYS A 438 -5.67 -24.27 23.80
C CYS A 438 -6.72 -23.18 24.03
N ILE A 439 -8.00 -23.53 23.90
CA ILE A 439 -9.13 -22.65 24.20
C ILE A 439 -9.99 -23.26 25.31
N ASP A 440 -10.81 -22.46 25.98
CA ASP A 440 -11.70 -22.99 27.00
C ASP A 440 -12.71 -23.96 26.39
N ARG A 441 -13.19 -24.96 27.15
CA ARG A 441 -14.19 -25.92 26.62
C ARG A 441 -15.52 -25.25 26.29
N SER A 442 -15.81 -24.10 26.89
CA SER A 442 -16.97 -23.26 26.57
C SER A 442 -16.86 -22.58 25.20
N MET A 443 -15.65 -22.50 24.63
CA MET A 443 -15.35 -21.91 23.33
C MET A 443 -15.37 -22.93 22.18
N ARG A 444 -16.00 -24.09 22.40
CA ARG A 444 -16.18 -25.13 21.38
C ARG A 444 -17.64 -25.17 20.98
N CYS A 445 -17.93 -25.04 19.69
CA CYS A 445 -19.29 -25.02 19.15
C CYS A 445 -20.12 -23.84 19.65
N ASP A 446 -19.48 -22.71 19.93
CA ASP A 446 -20.15 -21.49 20.40
C ASP A 446 -20.51 -20.54 19.23
N GLY A 447 -20.14 -20.92 18.01
CA GLY A 447 -20.36 -20.21 16.77
C GLY A 447 -19.24 -19.28 16.34
N TRP A 448 -18.15 -19.23 17.12
CA TRP A 448 -17.02 -18.32 16.91
C TRP A 448 -15.75 -19.08 16.56
N LEU A 449 -14.94 -18.50 15.65
CA LEU A 449 -13.67 -19.10 15.26
C LEU A 449 -12.57 -18.70 16.25
N ASP A 450 -12.52 -19.37 17.39
CA ASP A 450 -11.49 -19.21 18.42
C ASP A 450 -10.22 -20.00 18.08
N CYS A 451 -10.32 -21.07 17.29
CA CYS A 451 -9.17 -21.72 16.68
C CYS A 451 -8.82 -21.08 15.34
N VAL A 452 -7.54 -20.75 15.10
CA VAL A 452 -7.08 -20.15 13.82
C VAL A 452 -7.42 -21.04 12.60
N ASP A 453 -7.55 -22.34 12.81
CA ASP A 453 -7.96 -23.33 11.81
C ASP A 453 -9.46 -23.67 11.81
N GLY A 454 -10.26 -23.03 12.67
CA GLY A 454 -11.70 -23.23 12.82
C GLY A 454 -12.10 -24.62 13.32
N SER A 455 -11.19 -25.34 13.98
CA SER A 455 -11.43 -26.72 14.43
C SER A 455 -12.40 -26.85 15.59
N ASP A 456 -12.54 -25.79 16.37
CA ASP A 456 -13.52 -25.61 17.44
C ASP A 456 -14.96 -25.61 16.93
N GLU A 457 -15.19 -25.07 15.74
CA GLU A 457 -16.51 -24.95 15.12
C GLU A 457 -16.81 -26.06 14.10
N ARG A 458 -15.88 -26.99 13.89
CA ARG A 458 -16.09 -28.14 13.00
C ARG A 458 -16.76 -29.29 13.74
N SER A 459 -17.75 -29.90 13.08
CA SER A 459 -18.52 -31.05 13.59
C SER A 459 -19.36 -30.73 14.84
N CYS A 460 -19.94 -29.53 14.86
CA CYS A 460 -20.86 -29.06 15.90
C CYS A 460 -22.32 -29.32 15.52
N THR A 461 -23.18 -29.46 16.53
CA THR A 461 -24.63 -29.56 16.35
C THR A 461 -25.22 -28.20 16.70
N CYS A 462 -25.72 -27.45 15.71
CA CYS A 462 -26.22 -26.09 15.93
C CYS A 462 -27.45 -26.10 16.85
N THR A 463 -27.50 -25.16 17.79
CA THR A 463 -28.66 -24.96 18.68
C THR A 463 -29.82 -24.26 17.95
N GLU A 464 -31.02 -24.25 18.52
CA GLU A 464 -32.21 -23.61 17.89
C GLU A 464 -32.06 -22.10 17.62
N GLN A 465 -31.08 -21.44 18.23
CA GLN A 465 -30.76 -20.01 18.04
C GLN A 465 -29.62 -19.76 17.04
N GLN A 466 -29.09 -20.82 16.40
CA GLN A 466 -28.00 -20.76 15.44
C GLN A 466 -28.46 -21.22 14.04
N PHE A 467 -28.03 -20.51 13.00
CA PHE A 467 -28.10 -20.87 11.59
C PHE A 467 -26.91 -21.75 11.20
N ARG A 468 -27.15 -22.74 10.34
CA ARG A 468 -26.10 -23.64 9.84
C ARG A 468 -25.69 -23.23 8.44
N CYS A 469 -24.50 -22.66 8.30
CA CYS A 469 -23.87 -22.33 7.04
C CYS A 469 -23.66 -23.60 6.18
N GLN A 470 -23.53 -23.44 4.85
CA GLN A 470 -23.42 -24.56 3.92
C GLN A 470 -22.06 -25.29 4.03
N ASN A 471 -21.01 -24.57 4.44
CA ASN A 471 -19.71 -25.10 4.85
C ASN A 471 -19.73 -25.83 6.21
N GLY A 472 -20.89 -25.89 6.88
CA GLY A 472 -21.12 -26.65 8.10
C GLY A 472 -20.90 -25.90 9.41
N TRP A 473 -20.72 -24.58 9.35
CA TRP A 473 -20.48 -23.73 10.53
C TRP A 473 -21.81 -23.32 11.16
N CYS A 474 -21.83 -23.15 12.49
CA CYS A 474 -23.02 -22.68 13.20
C CYS A 474 -22.84 -21.20 13.52
N LYS A 475 -23.60 -20.31 12.88
CA LYS A 475 -23.60 -18.87 13.19
C LYS A 475 -24.86 -18.48 13.93
N PRO A 476 -24.87 -17.47 14.80
CA PRO A 476 -26.12 -17.00 15.39
C PRO A 476 -27.15 -16.61 14.32
N LYS A 477 -28.45 -16.87 14.56
CA LYS A 477 -29.51 -16.56 13.57
C LYS A 477 -29.63 -15.09 13.20
N PHE A 478 -29.12 -14.18 14.03
CA PHE A 478 -29.14 -12.75 13.75
C PHE A 478 -28.08 -12.30 12.72
N TRP A 479 -27.15 -13.18 12.34
CA TRP A 479 -26.18 -13.02 11.25
C TRP A 479 -26.72 -13.51 9.90
N VAL A 480 -28.01 -13.86 9.84
CA VAL A 480 -28.66 -14.24 8.58
C VAL A 480 -29.26 -12.97 7.99
N CYS A 481 -28.85 -12.61 6.77
CA CYS A 481 -29.34 -11.45 6.04
C CYS A 481 -28.91 -10.08 6.56
N ASP A 482 -27.67 -9.94 7.04
CA ASP A 482 -27.13 -8.66 7.51
C ASP A 482 -26.16 -7.98 6.52
N ASN A 483 -26.09 -8.49 5.28
CA ASN A 483 -25.18 -8.09 4.20
C ASN A 483 -23.70 -8.38 4.48
N VAL A 484 -23.38 -9.18 5.49
CA VAL A 484 -22.02 -9.59 5.82
C VAL A 484 -21.90 -11.08 5.56
N ASN A 485 -20.83 -11.47 4.86
CA ASN A 485 -20.50 -12.88 4.68
C ASN A 485 -19.82 -13.40 5.97
N ASP A 486 -20.60 -13.59 7.03
CA ASP A 486 -20.14 -14.12 8.31
C ASP A 486 -19.86 -15.62 8.26
N CYS A 487 -20.51 -16.34 7.36
CA CYS A 487 -20.24 -17.75 7.09
C CYS A 487 -18.93 -17.97 6.31
N GLY A 488 -18.36 -16.95 5.68
CA GLY A 488 -17.20 -17.03 4.78
C GLY A 488 -17.50 -17.66 3.41
N ASP A 489 -18.59 -18.42 3.26
CA ASP A 489 -19.08 -19.02 2.02
C ASP A 489 -20.38 -18.39 1.49
N ASN A 490 -20.79 -17.28 2.11
CA ASN A 490 -21.96 -16.45 1.82
C ASN A 490 -23.32 -17.13 2.08
N SER A 491 -23.34 -18.28 2.76
CA SER A 491 -24.57 -19.08 2.96
C SER A 491 -25.65 -18.40 3.79
N ASP A 492 -25.22 -17.57 4.74
CA ASP A 492 -26.02 -16.65 5.54
C ASP A 492 -26.75 -15.60 4.70
N GLU A 493 -26.18 -15.20 3.56
CA GLU A 493 -26.73 -14.18 2.67
C GLU A 493 -27.47 -14.75 1.45
N LEU A 494 -27.30 -16.05 1.15
CA LEU A 494 -27.89 -16.69 -0.05
C LEU A 494 -29.43 -16.79 -0.01
N GLN A 495 -30.04 -16.82 1.19
CA GLN A 495 -31.50 -16.90 1.37
C GLN A 495 -32.16 -15.51 1.50
N CYS A 496 -31.38 -14.44 1.32
CA CYS A 496 -31.77 -13.05 1.57
C CYS A 496 -32.07 -12.27 0.29
N SER A 497 -32.52 -12.99 -0.74
CA SER A 497 -32.84 -12.41 -2.04
C SER A 497 -34.20 -11.72 -1.99
N CYS A 498 -34.22 -10.41 -2.18
CA CYS A 498 -35.45 -9.72 -2.57
C CYS A 498 -35.96 -10.32 -3.90
N ALA A 499 -37.26 -10.26 -4.18
CA ALA A 499 -37.81 -10.76 -5.44
C ALA A 499 -37.12 -10.09 -6.64
N ALA A 500 -37.01 -10.78 -7.78
CA ALA A 500 -36.23 -10.34 -8.96
C ALA A 500 -36.65 -8.97 -9.54
N ASP A 501 -37.79 -8.43 -9.11
CA ASP A 501 -38.38 -7.14 -9.47
C ASP A 501 -38.30 -6.07 -8.36
N SER A 502 -37.45 -6.27 -7.34
CA SER A 502 -37.28 -5.34 -6.20
C SER A 502 -35.85 -4.84 -6.01
N PHE A 503 -35.73 -3.58 -5.60
CA PHE A 503 -34.52 -2.88 -5.17
C PHE A 503 -34.31 -3.09 -3.66
N LYS A 504 -33.08 -3.37 -3.25
CA LYS A 504 -32.69 -3.57 -1.85
C LYS A 504 -32.09 -2.28 -1.30
N CYS A 505 -32.70 -1.72 -0.26
CA CYS A 505 -32.25 -0.54 0.47
C CYS A 505 -31.04 -0.87 1.37
N ASP A 506 -30.27 0.14 1.83
CA ASP A 506 -29.09 -0.09 2.66
C ASP A 506 -29.45 -0.58 4.08
N ASN A 507 -30.65 -0.24 4.56
CA ASN A 507 -31.25 -0.75 5.79
C ASN A 507 -31.82 -2.19 5.67
N GLY A 508 -31.73 -2.82 4.50
CA GLY A 508 -32.18 -4.19 4.25
C GLY A 508 -33.66 -4.34 3.87
N ILE A 509 -34.42 -3.24 3.74
CA ILE A 509 -35.80 -3.24 3.23
C ILE A 509 -35.79 -3.48 1.71
N CYS A 510 -36.73 -4.28 1.21
CA CYS A 510 -36.90 -4.49 -0.23
C CYS A 510 -38.09 -3.65 -0.74
N VAL A 511 -37.82 -2.69 -1.63
CA VAL A 511 -38.84 -1.89 -2.32
C VAL A 511 -38.93 -2.32 -3.78
N PRO A 512 -40.09 -2.25 -4.46
CA PRO A 512 -40.16 -2.54 -5.90
C PRO A 512 -39.16 -1.71 -6.72
N ASN A 513 -38.57 -2.27 -7.78
CA ASN A 513 -37.62 -1.54 -8.66
C ASN A 513 -38.23 -0.27 -9.29
N THR A 514 -39.56 -0.17 -9.36
CA THR A 514 -40.26 1.04 -9.80
C THR A 514 -40.11 2.23 -8.86
N ARG A 515 -39.70 1.98 -7.62
CA ARG A 515 -39.50 3.00 -6.57
C ARG A 515 -38.06 3.47 -6.47
N LYS A 516 -37.15 2.87 -7.25
CA LYS A 516 -35.78 3.34 -7.36
C LYS A 516 -35.74 4.59 -8.23
N CYS A 517 -35.18 5.69 -7.74
CA CYS A 517 -35.09 6.96 -8.45
C CYS A 517 -36.46 7.56 -8.81
N ASP A 518 -37.46 7.35 -7.97
CA ASP A 518 -38.83 7.84 -8.20
C ASP A 518 -39.13 9.19 -7.52
N GLY A 519 -38.13 9.73 -6.82
CA GLY A 519 -38.19 11.01 -6.12
C GLY A 519 -38.85 10.93 -4.74
N LYS A 520 -39.03 9.73 -4.18
CA LYS A 520 -39.55 9.51 -2.82
C LYS A 520 -38.65 8.54 -2.06
N ASP A 521 -38.45 8.82 -0.78
CA ASP A 521 -37.80 7.90 0.15
C ASP A 521 -38.76 6.76 0.52
N ASP A 522 -38.82 5.73 -0.32
CA ASP A 522 -39.60 4.52 -0.06
C ASP A 522 -38.81 3.52 0.81
N CYS A 523 -37.49 3.67 0.85
CA CYS A 523 -36.61 2.89 1.73
C CYS A 523 -36.60 3.35 3.19
N GLY A 524 -36.94 4.61 3.48
CA GLY A 524 -36.86 5.24 4.80
C GLY A 524 -35.44 5.67 5.23
N ASP A 525 -34.44 5.33 4.42
CA ASP A 525 -33.02 5.68 4.56
C ASP A 525 -32.45 6.39 3.31
N GLY A 526 -33.28 6.65 2.29
CA GLY A 526 -32.93 7.33 1.05
C GLY A 526 -32.06 6.53 0.07
N SER A 527 -31.82 5.23 0.32
CA SER A 527 -30.93 4.40 -0.52
C SER A 527 -31.45 4.18 -1.94
N ASP A 528 -32.76 4.25 -2.14
CA ASP A 528 -33.43 4.17 -3.44
C ASP A 528 -33.16 5.38 -4.35
N GLU A 529 -32.80 6.52 -3.78
CA GLU A 529 -32.61 7.78 -4.49
C GLU A 529 -31.13 8.20 -4.64
N GLY A 530 -30.19 7.54 -3.94
CA GLY A 530 -28.77 7.94 -3.91
C GLY A 530 -27.89 7.50 -5.09
N GLY A 531 -28.38 6.61 -5.96
CA GLY A 531 -27.59 5.94 -7.01
C GLY A 531 -28.03 6.23 -8.45
N CYS A 532 -28.71 7.35 -8.69
CA CYS A 532 -29.42 7.61 -9.94
C CYS A 532 -28.50 8.25 -11.00
N SER A 533 -28.04 7.45 -11.97
CA SER A 533 -27.23 7.90 -13.11
C SER A 533 -28.08 8.58 -14.19
N THR A 534 -28.61 9.77 -13.93
CA THR A 534 -28.97 10.70 -15.01
C THR A 534 -27.94 11.81 -15.08
N ALA A 535 -26.91 11.54 -15.87
CA ALA A 535 -25.97 12.54 -16.35
C ALA A 535 -26.73 13.66 -17.08
N GLY A 536 -26.62 14.88 -16.55
CA GLY A 536 -27.08 16.10 -17.18
C GLY A 536 -28.28 16.75 -16.49
N GLN A 537 -27.98 17.72 -15.61
CA GLN A 537 -28.89 18.81 -15.23
C GLN A 537 -30.32 18.40 -14.85
N ALA A 538 -30.51 17.93 -13.63
CA ALA A 538 -31.79 18.08 -12.95
C ALA A 538 -31.52 18.63 -11.56
N THR A 539 -32.00 19.84 -11.29
CA THR A 539 -32.11 20.35 -9.92
C THR A 539 -33.00 19.39 -9.14
N VAL A 540 -32.39 18.49 -8.37
CA VAL A 540 -33.12 17.62 -7.44
C VAL A 540 -33.63 18.52 -6.31
N PRO A 541 -34.90 18.39 -5.88
CA PRO A 541 -35.37 19.12 -4.69
C PRO A 541 -34.47 18.80 -3.49
N CYS A 542 -34.10 19.84 -2.73
CA CYS A 542 -33.26 19.69 -1.56
C CYS A 542 -34.03 18.96 -0.45
N GLU A 543 -33.74 17.67 -0.34
CA GLU A 543 -34.25 16.76 0.68
C GLU A 543 -33.14 16.50 1.71
N LYS A 544 -33.48 15.85 2.83
CA LYS A 544 -32.51 15.56 3.91
C LYS A 544 -31.37 14.62 3.50
N TYR A 545 -31.51 13.92 2.38
CA TYR A 545 -30.57 12.91 1.88
C TYR A 545 -29.83 13.38 0.61
N THR A 546 -30.08 14.61 0.15
CA THR A 546 -29.37 15.21 -0.99
C THR A 546 -28.33 16.21 -0.52
N TYR A 547 -27.12 16.16 -1.07
CA TYR A 547 -26.06 17.10 -0.71
C TYR A 547 -26.37 18.48 -1.30
N GLN A 548 -26.27 19.53 -0.48
CA GLN A 548 -26.58 20.90 -0.87
C GLN A 548 -25.30 21.69 -1.21
N CYS A 549 -25.12 22.03 -2.48
CA CYS A 549 -24.04 22.92 -2.93
C CYS A 549 -24.24 24.34 -2.35
N ARG A 550 -23.15 25.12 -2.27
CA ARG A 550 -23.20 26.51 -1.78
C ARG A 550 -24.06 27.41 -2.68
N SER A 551 -24.18 27.08 -3.96
CA SER A 551 -25.09 27.68 -4.93
C SER A 551 -26.58 27.47 -4.64
N GLY A 552 -26.92 26.62 -3.66
CA GLY A 552 -28.30 26.30 -3.28
C GLY A 552 -28.94 25.20 -4.13
N ARG A 553 -28.18 24.58 -5.05
CA ARG A 553 -28.59 23.39 -5.80
C ARG A 553 -28.25 22.13 -5.01
N CYS A 554 -29.08 21.09 -5.17
CA CYS A 554 -28.86 19.82 -4.51
C CYS A 554 -28.51 18.70 -5.51
N ILE A 555 -27.59 17.82 -5.10
CA ILE A 555 -27.10 16.67 -5.86
C ILE A 555 -27.49 15.38 -5.14
N SER A 556 -27.80 14.33 -5.92
CA SER A 556 -28.24 13.02 -5.40
C SER A 556 -27.11 11.99 -5.32
N LYS A 557 -25.86 12.36 -5.66
CA LYS A 557 -24.69 11.48 -5.53
C LYS A 557 -24.42 11.22 -4.05
N GLN A 558 -24.10 9.98 -3.69
CA GLN A 558 -23.65 9.63 -2.34
C GLN A 558 -22.23 10.12 -2.08
N ASN A 559 -22.01 10.73 -0.92
CA ASN A 559 -20.72 11.23 -0.42
C ASN A 559 -19.90 12.06 -1.44
N PRO A 560 -20.50 13.08 -2.08
CA PRO A 560 -19.81 13.90 -3.10
C PRO A 560 -18.74 14.83 -2.50
N GLU A 561 -18.68 14.99 -1.18
CA GLU A 561 -17.72 15.90 -0.56
C GLU A 561 -16.28 15.38 -0.58
N CYS A 562 -15.35 16.18 -1.11
CA CYS A 562 -13.93 15.89 -1.18
C CYS A 562 -13.59 14.52 -1.79
N ASP A 563 -14.38 14.07 -2.76
CA ASP A 563 -14.18 12.80 -3.47
C ASP A 563 -13.22 12.94 -4.67
N GLY A 564 -12.88 14.18 -5.04
CA GLY A 564 -11.96 14.54 -6.12
C GLY A 564 -12.63 14.75 -7.47
N GLU A 565 -13.95 14.59 -7.55
CA GLU A 565 -14.77 14.91 -8.72
C GLU A 565 -15.50 16.24 -8.50
N GLN A 566 -15.73 16.99 -9.56
CA GLN A 566 -16.50 18.23 -9.47
C GLN A 566 -17.97 17.95 -9.81
N ASP A 567 -18.79 17.74 -8.78
CA ASP A 567 -20.23 17.52 -8.85
C ASP A 567 -21.04 18.83 -8.73
N CYS A 568 -20.58 19.78 -7.91
CA CYS A 568 -21.20 21.10 -7.81
C CYS A 568 -20.67 22.05 -8.90
N GLU A 569 -21.57 22.79 -9.57
CA GLU A 569 -21.18 23.80 -10.57
C GLU A 569 -20.26 24.88 -9.98
N ASP A 570 -20.43 25.19 -8.69
CA ASP A 570 -19.64 26.16 -7.93
C ASP A 570 -18.43 25.57 -7.20
N HIS A 571 -18.08 24.30 -7.46
CA HIS A 571 -16.97 23.57 -6.82
C HIS A 571 -17.05 23.52 -5.28
N SER A 572 -18.25 23.69 -4.71
CA SER A 572 -18.40 23.76 -3.24
C SER A 572 -18.21 22.42 -2.53
N ASP A 573 -18.40 21.32 -3.26
CA ASP A 573 -18.13 19.93 -2.88
C ASP A 573 -16.64 19.63 -2.69
N GLU A 574 -15.78 20.30 -3.47
CA GLU A 574 -14.32 20.15 -3.42
C GLU A 574 -13.60 21.32 -2.72
N ASP A 575 -14.37 22.25 -2.13
CA ASP A 575 -13.83 23.37 -1.36
C ASP A 575 -13.37 22.91 0.04
N ASN A 576 -12.25 23.45 0.51
CA ASN A 576 -11.69 23.21 1.85
C ASN A 576 -11.29 21.75 2.15
N CYS A 577 -10.96 20.98 1.12
CA CYS A 577 -10.45 19.62 1.26
C CYS A 577 -8.96 19.56 1.67
N ASN A 578 -8.52 20.40 2.62
CA ASN A 578 -7.18 20.34 3.23
C ASN A 578 -7.24 19.62 4.60
N CYS A 579 -7.96 18.50 4.65
CA CYS A 579 -8.22 17.69 5.84
C CYS A 579 -8.09 16.20 5.52
N GLY A 580 -7.99 15.37 6.56
CA GLY A 580 -8.05 13.91 6.42
C GLY A 580 -6.87 13.32 5.64
N LEU A 581 -5.78 14.08 5.49
CA LEU A 581 -4.56 13.67 4.80
C LEU A 581 -3.56 13.12 5.82
N ARG A 582 -3.04 11.92 5.54
CA ARG A 582 -1.88 11.38 6.25
C ARG A 582 -0.64 11.51 5.36
N SER A 583 0.47 12.02 5.88
CA SER A 583 1.77 11.99 5.20
C SER A 583 2.37 10.57 5.14
N TYR A 584 1.77 9.63 5.86
CA TYR A 584 2.19 8.25 6.03
C TYR A 584 1.52 7.33 4.99
N VAL A 585 2.32 6.66 4.14
CA VAL A 585 1.83 5.62 3.20
C VAL A 585 2.63 4.34 3.41
N ARG A 586 2.33 3.61 4.49
CA ARG A 586 2.42 2.13 4.47
C ARG A 586 1.29 1.55 5.31
N LYS A 587 0.57 0.58 4.73
CA LYS A 587 -0.50 -0.16 5.41
C LYS A 587 0.14 -1.16 6.38
N SER A 588 0.31 -0.78 7.64
CA SER A 588 0.41 -1.78 8.71
C SER A 588 -1.01 -2.30 8.97
N ARG A 589 -1.32 -3.47 8.41
CA ARG A 589 -2.60 -4.18 8.57
C ARG A 589 -2.34 -5.42 9.41
N ILE A 590 -2.50 -5.26 10.71
CA ILE A 590 -2.43 -6.33 11.70
C ILE A 590 -3.62 -6.13 12.67
N VAL A 591 -4.14 -7.22 13.25
CA VAL A 591 -5.40 -7.25 14.03
C VAL A 591 -5.09 -7.41 15.53
N GLY A 592 -5.85 -6.70 16.39
CA GLY A 592 -5.66 -6.62 17.85
C GLY A 592 -4.87 -5.38 18.24
N GLY A 593 -5.36 -4.58 19.20
CA GLY A 593 -4.84 -3.25 19.53
C GLY A 593 -3.32 -3.14 19.48
N GLN A 594 -2.81 -2.23 18.64
CA GLN A 594 -1.39 -2.08 18.35
C GLN A 594 -0.90 -0.68 18.67
N ASN A 595 0.39 -0.58 18.97
CA ASN A 595 1.09 0.69 18.95
C ASN A 595 0.93 1.35 17.57
N SER A 596 0.42 2.57 17.59
CA SER A 596 0.41 3.48 16.45
C SER A 596 1.82 3.94 16.13
N ASP A 597 2.10 4.14 14.85
CA ASP A 597 3.31 4.80 14.41
C ASP A 597 3.26 6.31 14.71
N VAL A 598 4.43 6.94 14.84
CA VAL A 598 4.53 8.37 15.09
C VAL A 598 4.02 9.15 13.87
N GLY A 599 2.99 9.97 14.07
CA GLY A 599 2.36 10.74 12.98
C GLY A 599 1.37 9.97 12.11
N GLU A 600 1.02 8.74 12.48
CA GLU A 600 0.03 7.95 11.75
C GLU A 600 -1.38 8.55 11.83
N TRP A 601 -1.74 9.10 13.01
CA TRP A 601 -3.04 9.73 13.29
C TRP A 601 -2.85 11.19 13.71
N PRO A 602 -2.50 12.09 12.77
CA PRO A 602 -2.07 13.45 13.07
C PRO A 602 -3.18 14.37 13.64
N TRP A 603 -4.43 13.92 13.59
CA TRP A 603 -5.58 14.59 14.22
C TRP A 603 -5.86 14.14 15.65
N GLN A 604 -5.23 13.05 16.12
CA GLN A 604 -5.42 12.56 17.48
C GLN A 604 -4.88 13.58 18.49
N VAL A 605 -5.70 13.93 19.48
CA VAL A 605 -5.35 14.84 20.56
C VAL A 605 -5.49 14.15 21.90
N SER A 606 -4.55 14.41 22.81
CA SER A 606 -4.60 14.00 24.20
C SER A 606 -4.99 15.18 25.08
N LEU A 607 -6.13 15.10 25.79
CA LEU A 607 -6.58 16.12 26.73
C LEU A 607 -6.16 15.78 28.16
N HIS A 608 -5.39 16.67 28.76
CA HIS A 608 -4.85 16.50 30.10
C HIS A 608 -5.44 17.48 31.10
N VAL A 609 -5.70 16.99 32.31
CA VAL A 609 -6.06 17.81 33.47
C VAL A 609 -4.85 18.01 34.36
N LYS A 610 -4.67 19.24 34.84
CA LYS A 610 -3.55 19.61 35.72
C LYS A 610 -3.52 18.71 36.97
N GLY A 611 -2.45 17.93 37.10
CA GLY A 611 -2.22 17.03 38.24
C GLY A 611 -2.82 15.62 38.11
N GLN A 612 -3.57 15.34 37.04
CA GLN A 612 -4.16 14.01 36.79
C GLN A 612 -3.63 13.34 35.51
N GLY A 613 -3.02 14.10 34.61
CA GLY A 613 -2.50 13.55 33.35
C GLY A 613 -3.60 13.42 32.30
N HIS A 614 -3.48 12.43 31.41
CA HIS A 614 -4.44 12.15 30.35
C HIS A 614 -5.79 11.72 30.93
N ILE A 615 -6.88 12.30 30.43
CA ILE A 615 -8.25 11.97 30.85
C ILE A 615 -9.10 11.51 29.66
N CYS A 616 -9.06 12.26 28.56
CA CYS A 616 -9.85 11.97 27.36
C CYS A 616 -9.05 12.22 26.08
N GLY A 617 -9.47 11.57 25.01
CA GLY A 617 -9.10 11.90 23.64
C GLY A 617 -9.88 13.09 23.10
N ALA A 618 -9.39 13.63 21.98
CA ALA A 618 -10.10 14.57 21.12
C ALA A 618 -9.57 14.47 19.69
N SER A 619 -10.28 15.12 18.77
CA SER A 619 -9.97 15.13 17.34
C SER A 619 -9.76 16.56 16.85
N LEU A 620 -8.64 16.85 16.20
CA LEU A 620 -8.38 18.14 15.57
C LEU A 620 -9.19 18.26 14.27
N VAL A 621 -10.07 19.26 14.17
CA VAL A 621 -10.94 19.46 12.99
C VAL A 621 -10.64 20.75 12.23
N SER A 622 -9.91 21.69 12.84
CA SER A 622 -9.37 22.88 12.18
C SER A 622 -8.16 23.41 12.94
N ALA A 623 -7.56 24.52 12.50
CA ALA A 623 -6.43 25.12 13.20
C ALA A 623 -6.75 25.54 14.65
N SER A 624 -8.01 25.71 15.04
CA SER A 624 -8.39 26.22 16.37
C SER A 624 -9.49 25.42 17.08
N TRP A 625 -10.04 24.39 16.45
CA TRP A 625 -11.17 23.64 17.00
C TRP A 625 -10.87 22.15 17.14
N LEU A 626 -11.31 21.59 18.27
CA LEU A 626 -11.31 20.17 18.57
C LEU A 626 -12.74 19.66 18.77
N VAL A 627 -12.97 18.38 18.47
CA VAL A 627 -14.19 17.63 18.82
C VAL A 627 -13.84 16.55 19.85
N SER A 628 -14.66 16.39 20.88
CA SER A 628 -14.51 15.39 21.95
C SER A 628 -15.89 14.99 22.51
N ALA A 629 -15.93 14.15 23.54
CA ALA A 629 -17.16 13.70 24.20
C ALA A 629 -17.58 14.68 25.31
N ALA A 630 -18.88 14.89 25.51
CA ALA A 630 -19.40 15.79 26.53
C ALA A 630 -19.16 15.26 27.95
N HIS A 631 -19.25 13.94 28.16
CA HIS A 631 -19.12 13.31 29.47
C HIS A 631 -17.73 13.54 30.10
N CYS A 632 -16.70 13.78 29.28
CA CYS A 632 -15.34 14.13 29.72
C CYS A 632 -15.28 15.43 30.55
N PHE A 633 -16.26 16.32 30.40
CA PHE A 633 -16.28 17.64 31.02
C PHE A 633 -17.31 17.76 32.15
N LEU A 634 -17.91 16.65 32.56
CA LEU A 634 -18.82 16.58 33.70
C LEU A 634 -18.09 16.77 35.03
N PRO A 635 -18.70 17.45 36.02
CA PRO A 635 -18.11 17.61 37.34
C PRO A 635 -18.07 16.27 38.09
N LEU A 636 -16.89 15.84 38.52
CA LEU A 636 -16.66 14.61 39.28
C LEU A 636 -15.84 14.92 40.54
N GLN A 637 -16.23 14.35 41.68
CA GLN A 637 -15.49 14.42 42.96
C GLN A 637 -15.08 15.85 43.40
N GLY A 638 -15.91 16.85 43.12
CA GLY A 638 -15.67 18.25 43.49
C GLY A 638 -14.78 19.05 42.53
N ILE A 639 -14.28 18.44 41.45
CA ILE A 639 -13.53 19.11 40.39
C ILE A 639 -14.49 19.54 39.27
N ARG A 640 -14.39 20.81 38.85
CA ARG A 640 -15.18 21.37 37.75
C ARG A 640 -14.46 21.17 36.41
N TYR A 641 -14.60 19.98 35.82
CA TYR A 641 -14.01 19.67 34.52
C TYR A 641 -14.56 20.52 33.36
N SER A 642 -15.64 21.27 33.56
CA SER A 642 -16.12 22.29 32.61
C SER A 642 -15.24 23.55 32.55
N ASP A 643 -14.31 23.75 33.48
CA ASP A 643 -13.40 24.90 33.49
C ASP A 643 -12.26 24.71 32.48
N PRO A 644 -12.17 25.52 31.40
CA PRO A 644 -11.16 25.36 30.38
C PRO A 644 -9.73 25.59 30.89
N SER A 645 -9.55 26.32 31.99
CA SER A 645 -8.22 26.63 32.55
C SER A 645 -7.48 25.40 33.11
N LEU A 646 -8.23 24.33 33.43
CA LEU A 646 -7.69 23.07 33.93
C LEU A 646 -7.08 22.21 32.83
N TRP A 647 -7.49 22.43 31.58
CA TRP A 647 -7.18 21.55 30.45
C TRP A 647 -5.97 22.01 29.66
N THR A 648 -5.22 21.02 29.16
CA THR A 648 -4.12 21.20 28.22
C THR A 648 -4.25 20.16 27.12
N ALA A 649 -4.25 20.60 25.86
CA ALA A 649 -4.28 19.74 24.69
C ALA A 649 -2.86 19.50 24.17
N TYR A 650 -2.52 18.23 23.95
CA TYR A 650 -1.28 17.81 23.31
C TYR A 650 -1.61 17.23 21.93
N LEU A 651 -1.05 17.84 20.88
CA LEU A 651 -1.23 17.45 19.49
C LEU A 651 0.09 16.90 18.93
N GLY A 652 0.02 15.93 18.02
CA GLY A 652 1.22 15.24 17.50
C GLY A 652 1.92 14.36 18.54
N LEU A 653 1.23 14.06 19.65
CA LEU A 653 1.72 13.17 20.70
C LEU A 653 1.53 11.71 20.27
N THR A 654 2.53 10.87 20.51
CA THR A 654 2.43 9.42 20.32
C THR A 654 2.77 8.67 21.62
N ASP A 655 3.81 9.08 22.33
CA ASP A 655 4.18 8.53 23.64
C ASP A 655 3.87 9.54 24.77
N GLN A 656 3.02 9.14 25.71
CA GLN A 656 2.69 9.89 26.93
C GLN A 656 3.91 10.22 27.81
N GLY A 657 5.01 9.47 27.67
CA GLY A 657 6.29 9.69 28.34
C GLY A 657 7.16 10.78 27.70
N ASP A 658 6.98 11.08 26.41
CA ASP A 658 7.82 12.02 25.64
C ASP A 658 7.02 13.24 25.15
N ARG A 659 6.51 14.03 26.11
CA ARG A 659 5.70 15.24 25.82
C ARG A 659 6.53 16.44 25.37
N SER A 660 7.85 16.35 25.45
CA SER A 660 8.80 17.42 25.08
C SER A 660 9.40 17.24 23.70
N SER A 661 9.00 16.20 22.97
CA SER A 661 9.42 15.96 21.59
C SER A 661 9.15 17.19 20.71
N PRO A 662 10.04 17.53 19.77
CA PRO A 662 9.86 18.67 18.86
C PRO A 662 8.62 18.54 17.95
N ASN A 663 8.07 17.34 17.84
CA ASN A 663 6.88 17.06 17.04
C ASN A 663 5.56 17.40 17.77
N VAL A 664 5.61 17.62 19.09
CA VAL A 664 4.44 17.82 19.94
C VAL A 664 4.13 19.30 20.11
N GLN A 665 2.88 19.68 19.85
CA GLN A 665 2.38 21.02 20.12
C GLN A 665 1.48 21.01 21.36
N THR A 666 1.71 21.96 22.26
CA THR A 666 0.96 22.09 23.52
C THR A 666 0.12 23.36 23.49
N HIS A 667 -1.20 23.20 23.62
CA HIS A 667 -2.15 24.32 23.59
C HIS A 667 -3.06 24.32 24.81
N LYS A 668 -3.42 25.52 25.27
CA LYS A 668 -4.45 25.72 26.29
C LYS A 668 -5.83 25.81 25.66
N ILE A 669 -6.86 25.47 26.43
CA ILE A 669 -8.25 25.57 25.99
C ILE A 669 -8.79 26.95 26.37
N LYS A 670 -9.42 27.63 25.40
CA LYS A 670 -10.09 28.92 25.60
C LYS A 670 -11.53 28.73 26.08
N ARG A 671 -12.26 27.79 25.46
CA ARG A 671 -13.67 27.51 25.77
C ARG A 671 -14.00 26.06 25.48
N ILE A 672 -14.88 25.48 26.30
CA ILE A 672 -15.48 24.15 26.13
C ILE A 672 -16.98 24.37 25.94
N ILE A 673 -17.55 23.76 24.90
CA ILE A 673 -18.98 23.85 24.59
C ILE A 673 -19.51 22.42 24.48
N SER A 674 -20.15 21.94 25.54
CA SER A 674 -20.87 20.65 25.51
C SER A 674 -22.25 20.84 24.89
N HIS A 675 -22.76 19.81 24.22
CA HIS A 675 -24.10 19.85 23.64
C HIS A 675 -25.17 20.13 24.73
N PRO A 676 -26.13 21.06 24.51
CA PRO A 676 -27.08 21.48 25.54
C PRO A 676 -28.06 20.38 25.96
N PHE A 677 -28.32 19.40 25.09
CA PHE A 677 -29.19 18.24 25.35
C PHE A 677 -28.41 16.99 25.78
N PHE A 678 -27.13 17.12 26.13
CA PHE A 678 -26.38 16.00 26.67
C PHE A 678 -27.02 15.48 27.96
N ASN A 679 -27.20 14.16 28.03
CA ASN A 679 -27.82 13.49 29.17
C ASN A 679 -26.83 12.48 29.78
N ASP A 680 -26.44 12.68 31.04
CA ASP A 680 -25.43 11.90 31.75
C ASP A 680 -25.91 10.52 32.21
N TYR A 681 -27.21 10.24 32.13
CA TYR A 681 -27.78 8.93 32.42
C TYR A 681 -27.86 8.04 31.18
N THR A 682 -28.29 8.60 30.05
CA THR A 682 -28.48 7.87 28.79
C THR A 682 -27.30 8.00 27.83
N TYR A 683 -26.37 8.92 28.09
CA TYR A 683 -25.29 9.33 27.18
C TYR A 683 -25.76 9.86 25.82
N ASP A 684 -27.05 10.22 25.68
CA ASP A 684 -27.55 10.87 24.48
C ASP A 684 -26.92 12.25 24.30
N TYR A 685 -26.65 12.63 23.04
CA TYR A 685 -25.93 13.86 22.68
C TYR A 685 -24.54 14.02 23.34
N ASP A 686 -23.80 12.92 23.49
CA ASP A 686 -22.45 12.94 24.07
C ASP A 686 -21.40 13.50 23.09
N ILE A 687 -21.42 14.83 22.89
CA ILE A 687 -20.48 15.55 22.05
C ILE A 687 -20.15 16.94 22.62
N ALA A 688 -18.90 17.37 22.47
CA ALA A 688 -18.42 18.70 22.82
C ALA A 688 -17.42 19.22 21.79
N VAL A 689 -17.42 20.54 21.59
CA VAL A 689 -16.39 21.24 20.81
C VAL A 689 -15.54 22.11 21.73
N LEU A 690 -14.23 22.13 21.47
CA LEU A 690 -13.26 22.90 22.25
C LEU A 690 -12.53 23.89 21.35
N GLU A 691 -12.46 25.14 21.80
CA GLU A 691 -11.70 26.20 21.12
C GLU A 691 -10.31 26.31 21.77
N LEU A 692 -9.26 26.23 20.97
CA LEU A 692 -7.87 26.43 21.41
C LEU A 692 -7.59 27.92 21.66
N GLN A 693 -6.72 28.22 22.62
CA GLN A 693 -6.32 29.60 22.93
C GLN A 693 -5.49 30.24 21.79
N SER A 694 -4.73 29.44 21.05
CA SER A 694 -3.96 29.86 19.89
C SER A 694 -4.07 28.79 18.80
N PRO A 695 -4.06 29.17 17.51
CA PRO A 695 -4.11 28.23 16.42
C PRO A 695 -2.88 27.33 16.39
N VAL A 696 -3.06 26.08 15.96
CA VAL A 696 -1.97 25.12 15.76
C VAL A 696 -1.23 25.41 14.47
N THR A 697 0.03 25.01 14.39
CA THR A 697 0.80 25.02 13.14
C THR A 697 0.70 23.64 12.49
N PHE A 698 0.20 23.54 11.26
CA PHE A 698 0.10 22.24 10.60
C PHE A 698 1.48 21.70 10.23
N THR A 699 1.74 20.46 10.60
CA THR A 699 3.00 19.72 10.33
C THR A 699 2.67 18.30 9.86
N ALA A 700 3.66 17.47 9.53
CA ALA A 700 3.42 16.07 9.21
C ALA A 700 2.76 15.28 10.37
N PHE A 701 2.83 15.78 11.61
CA PHE A 701 2.31 15.13 12.82
C PHE A 701 1.04 15.80 13.37
N VAL A 702 0.66 16.97 12.84
CA VAL A 702 -0.49 17.75 13.28
C VAL A 702 -1.27 18.20 12.04
N GLN A 703 -2.37 17.52 11.77
CA GLN A 703 -3.26 17.77 10.62
C GLN A 703 -4.72 17.57 11.05
N PRO A 704 -5.67 18.32 10.48
CA PRO A 704 -7.08 18.16 10.81
C PRO A 704 -7.70 16.94 10.12
N ILE A 705 -8.64 16.27 10.77
CA ILE A 705 -9.51 15.25 10.16
C ILE A 705 -10.67 15.91 9.41
N CYS A 706 -11.19 15.27 8.35
CA CYS A 706 -12.37 15.79 7.65
C CYS A 706 -13.64 15.56 8.47
N LEU A 707 -14.53 16.56 8.44
CA LEU A 707 -15.89 16.44 8.95
C LEU A 707 -16.80 15.99 7.79
N PRO A 708 -17.58 14.91 7.96
CA PRO A 708 -18.56 14.48 6.97
C PRO A 708 -19.71 15.49 6.88
N ASP A 709 -20.40 15.52 5.74
CA ASP A 709 -21.68 16.22 5.66
C ASP A 709 -22.76 15.49 6.50
N ALA A 710 -23.88 16.16 6.77
CA ALA A 710 -25.01 15.53 7.46
C ALA A 710 -25.61 14.38 6.62
N THR A 711 -25.48 14.44 5.29
CA THR A 711 -25.95 13.41 4.36
C THR A 711 -24.94 12.28 4.12
N HIS A 712 -23.72 12.36 4.68
CA HIS A 712 -22.69 11.36 4.45
C HIS A 712 -23.13 9.98 4.96
N ASN A 713 -22.97 8.95 4.13
CA ASN A 713 -23.33 7.58 4.48
C ASN A 713 -22.08 6.75 4.76
N PHE A 714 -22.04 6.13 5.94
CA PHE A 714 -21.06 5.11 6.29
C PHE A 714 -21.77 3.73 6.23
N PRO A 715 -21.48 2.89 5.21
CA PRO A 715 -22.19 1.62 5.04
C PRO A 715 -21.91 0.64 6.18
N VAL A 716 -22.92 -0.17 6.52
CA VAL A 716 -22.82 -1.24 7.52
C VAL A 716 -21.73 -2.24 7.11
N GLY A 717 -20.97 -2.74 8.10
CA GLY A 717 -19.86 -3.66 7.88
C GLY A 717 -18.55 -3.00 7.43
N LYS A 718 -18.54 -1.68 7.18
CA LYS A 718 -17.31 -0.93 6.84
C LYS A 718 -16.29 -1.00 7.97
N ASP A 719 -15.03 -1.23 7.60
CA ASP A 719 -13.89 -1.17 8.50
C ASP A 719 -13.57 0.29 8.86
N LEU A 720 -13.51 0.58 10.16
CA LEU A 720 -13.23 1.87 10.78
C LEU A 720 -12.06 1.73 11.75
N TRP A 721 -11.43 2.85 12.09
CA TRP A 721 -10.31 2.89 13.01
C TRP A 721 -10.65 3.66 14.26
N VAL A 722 -10.32 3.10 15.42
CA VAL A 722 -10.36 3.80 16.70
C VAL A 722 -8.95 3.94 17.26
N THR A 723 -8.66 5.10 17.85
CA THR A 723 -7.33 5.42 18.39
C THR A 723 -7.41 6.10 19.75
N GLY A 724 -6.47 5.77 20.64
CA GLY A 724 -6.39 6.38 21.96
C GLY A 724 -5.34 5.76 22.90
N TRP A 725 -5.24 6.30 24.11
CA TRP A 725 -4.29 5.87 25.16
C TRP A 725 -5.01 5.17 26.33
N GLY A 726 -6.23 4.70 26.09
CA GLY A 726 -7.05 4.01 27.07
C GLY A 726 -6.45 2.68 27.52
N ALA A 727 -7.14 2.06 28.48
CA ALA A 727 -6.74 0.80 29.08
C ALA A 727 -6.73 -0.32 28.03
N THR A 728 -5.66 -1.12 27.99
CA THR A 728 -5.54 -2.24 27.03
C THR A 728 -6.29 -3.50 27.46
N ALA A 729 -6.85 -3.49 28.67
CA ALA A 729 -7.73 -4.51 29.21
C ALA A 729 -8.73 -3.84 30.15
N GLU A 730 -9.92 -4.43 30.29
CA GLU A 730 -10.96 -3.93 31.18
C GLU A 730 -10.44 -3.78 32.62
N GLY A 731 -10.56 -2.57 33.19
CA GLY A 731 -10.03 -2.24 34.52
C GLY A 731 -8.50 -2.17 34.62
N GLY A 732 -7.80 -2.21 33.48
CA GLY A 732 -6.34 -2.09 33.38
C GLY A 732 -5.83 -0.64 33.43
N THR A 733 -4.53 -0.48 33.23
CA THR A 733 -3.88 0.84 33.13
C THR A 733 -3.84 1.32 31.69
N GLY A 734 -3.95 2.63 31.48
CA GLY A 734 -3.80 3.25 30.15
C GLY A 734 -2.46 2.97 29.48
N ALA A 735 -2.45 2.92 28.15
CA ALA A 735 -1.25 2.71 27.35
C ALA A 735 -0.35 3.97 27.33
N SER A 736 0.97 3.77 27.36
CA SER A 736 1.92 4.90 27.19
C SER A 736 2.01 5.35 25.73
N ILE A 737 2.05 4.38 24.80
CA ILE A 737 2.08 4.62 23.36
C ILE A 737 0.65 4.63 22.83
N LEU A 738 0.34 5.54 21.90
CA LEU A 738 -0.96 5.63 21.23
C LEU A 738 -1.32 4.27 20.63
N GLN A 739 -2.51 3.77 20.91
CA GLN A 739 -3.01 2.53 20.34
C GLN A 739 -3.90 2.82 19.15
N LYS A 740 -3.96 1.86 18.21
CA LYS A 740 -4.91 1.82 17.10
C LYS A 740 -5.57 0.45 17.01
N ALA A 741 -6.83 0.45 16.60
CA ALA A 741 -7.61 -0.76 16.40
C ALA A 741 -8.55 -0.60 15.20
N GLU A 742 -8.62 -1.64 14.37
CA GLU A 742 -9.57 -1.75 13.27
C GLU A 742 -10.84 -2.46 13.78
N ILE A 743 -11.99 -1.83 13.62
CA ILE A 743 -13.31 -2.26 14.10
C ILE A 743 -14.36 -2.02 13.03
N ARG A 744 -15.55 -2.64 13.14
CA ARG A 744 -16.57 -2.58 12.08
C ARG A 744 -17.85 -1.91 12.52
N LEU A 745 -18.48 -1.18 11.61
CA LEU A 745 -19.80 -0.60 11.82
C LEU A 745 -20.86 -1.71 11.89
N ILE A 746 -21.60 -1.78 13.00
CA ILE A 746 -22.65 -2.77 13.23
C ILE A 746 -24.01 -2.17 12.85
N ASN A 747 -24.89 -2.99 12.28
CA ASN A 747 -26.25 -2.59 11.93
C ASN A 747 -27.00 -2.08 13.16
N GLN A 748 -27.72 -0.97 13.03
CA GLN A 748 -28.48 -0.37 14.13
C GLN A 748 -29.55 -1.32 14.71
N THR A 749 -30.20 -2.14 13.87
CA THR A 749 -31.21 -3.10 14.33
C THR A 749 -30.59 -4.20 15.18
N VAL A 750 -29.46 -4.75 14.74
CA VAL A 750 -28.66 -5.72 15.50
C VAL A 750 -28.17 -5.08 16.79
N CYS A 751 -27.68 -3.84 16.76
CA CYS A 751 -27.22 -3.21 17.99
C CYS A 751 -28.34 -2.94 19.00
N ASN A 752 -29.54 -2.56 18.54
CA ASN A 752 -30.71 -2.44 19.41
C ASN A 752 -31.13 -3.78 20.04
N GLN A 753 -30.89 -4.91 19.37
CA GLN A 753 -31.11 -6.24 19.96
C GLN A 753 -30.06 -6.58 21.02
N LEU A 754 -28.80 -6.17 20.82
CA LEU A 754 -27.71 -6.40 21.77
C LEU A 754 -27.80 -5.50 23.01
N LEU A 755 -28.21 -4.24 22.83
CA LEU A 755 -28.31 -3.20 23.87
C LEU A 755 -29.76 -2.71 23.99
N THR A 756 -30.67 -3.61 24.38
CA THR A 756 -32.12 -3.35 24.42
C THR A 756 -32.45 -2.12 25.28
N ASP A 757 -33.23 -1.19 24.70
CA ASP A 757 -33.73 0.06 25.30
C ASP A 757 -32.66 1.09 25.74
N GLN A 758 -31.41 0.98 25.27
CA GLN A 758 -30.31 1.88 25.66
C GLN A 758 -29.81 2.82 24.56
N LEU A 759 -30.22 2.61 23.30
CA LEU A 759 -29.67 3.33 22.14
C LEU A 759 -30.62 4.39 21.61
N THR A 760 -30.04 5.53 21.19
CA THR A 760 -30.75 6.59 20.49
C THR A 760 -30.30 6.70 19.03
N PRO A 761 -31.07 7.37 18.14
CA PRO A 761 -30.65 7.64 16.77
C PRO A 761 -29.33 8.41 16.62
N ARG A 762 -28.86 9.10 17.68
CA ARG A 762 -27.59 9.84 17.70
C ARG A 762 -26.40 8.93 17.99
N MET A 763 -26.64 7.65 18.27
CA MET A 763 -25.62 6.66 18.58
C MET A 763 -25.40 5.72 17.41
N MET A 764 -24.21 5.15 17.36
CA MET A 764 -23.84 4.07 16.44
C MET A 764 -22.98 3.06 17.18
N CYS A 765 -23.10 1.79 16.82
CA CYS A 765 -22.33 0.72 17.44
C CYS A 765 -21.23 0.27 16.51
N VAL A 766 -20.02 0.19 17.04
CA VAL A 766 -18.84 -0.18 16.27
C VAL A 766 -18.00 -1.11 17.11
N GLY A 767 -17.58 -2.21 16.50
CA GLY A 767 -16.81 -3.22 17.20
C GLY A 767 -16.74 -4.50 16.40
N ILE A 768 -16.24 -5.54 17.05
CA ILE A 768 -16.24 -6.89 16.50
C ILE A 768 -17.04 -7.74 17.48
N LEU A 769 -18.12 -8.37 17.00
CA LEU A 769 -19.04 -9.12 17.87
C LEU A 769 -18.37 -10.34 18.53
N THR A 770 -17.27 -10.84 17.96
CA THR A 770 -16.37 -11.85 18.57
C THR A 770 -15.72 -11.37 19.87
N GLY A 771 -15.78 -10.07 20.16
CA GLY A 771 -14.95 -9.40 21.16
C GLY A 771 -13.48 -9.36 20.76
N GLY A 772 -12.64 -9.01 21.73
CA GLY A 772 -11.17 -8.96 21.60
C GLY A 772 -10.59 -7.62 21.14
N VAL A 773 -11.36 -6.80 20.42
CA VAL A 773 -10.94 -5.45 19.97
C VAL A 773 -12.07 -4.46 20.20
N ASP A 774 -11.81 -3.44 21.00
CA ASP A 774 -12.78 -2.41 21.38
C ASP A 774 -12.07 -1.17 21.95
N ALA A 775 -12.77 -0.04 22.01
CA ALA A 775 -12.30 1.12 22.78
C ALA A 775 -12.54 0.88 24.28
N CYS A 776 -11.69 1.46 25.14
CA CYS A 776 -11.79 1.23 26.58
C CYS A 776 -11.59 2.52 27.40
N GLN A 777 -11.55 2.40 28.73
CA GLN A 777 -11.46 3.56 29.61
C GLN A 777 -10.21 4.40 29.31
N GLY A 778 -10.41 5.69 29.00
CA GLY A 778 -9.35 6.61 28.57
C GLY A 778 -9.35 6.89 27.07
N ASP A 779 -10.08 6.11 26.25
CA ASP A 779 -10.27 6.42 24.83
C ASP A 779 -11.45 7.39 24.59
N SER A 780 -12.26 7.66 25.62
CA SER A 780 -13.40 8.58 25.60
C SER A 780 -13.07 9.91 24.93
N GLY A 781 -13.92 10.35 24.01
CA GLY A 781 -13.70 11.56 23.22
C GLY A 781 -12.72 11.40 22.04
N GLY A 782 -12.06 10.25 21.92
CA GLY A 782 -11.23 9.91 20.77
C GLY A 782 -12.02 9.77 19.46
N PRO A 783 -11.34 9.90 18.31
CA PRO A 783 -11.95 9.77 17.00
C PRO A 783 -12.29 8.33 16.65
N LEU A 784 -13.44 8.15 16.00
CA LEU A 784 -13.72 7.01 15.15
C LEU A 784 -13.54 7.45 13.69
N VAL A 785 -12.61 6.84 12.97
CA VAL A 785 -12.14 7.29 11.67
C VAL A 785 -12.55 6.33 10.55
N SER A 786 -13.14 6.88 9.49
CA SER A 786 -13.42 6.18 8.24
C SER A 786 -12.41 6.55 7.16
N VAL A 787 -11.94 5.58 6.39
CA VAL A 787 -11.11 5.82 5.20
C VAL A 787 -12.01 5.76 3.96
N GLU A 788 -12.07 6.83 3.20
CA GLU A 788 -12.88 6.94 1.99
C GLU A 788 -12.09 6.59 0.72
N PRO A 789 -12.77 6.27 -0.41
CA PRO A 789 -12.13 5.90 -1.68
C PRO A 789 -11.12 6.94 -2.19
N SER A 790 -11.34 8.22 -1.92
CA SER A 790 -10.42 9.32 -2.22
C SER A 790 -9.12 9.30 -1.40
N SER A 791 -8.92 8.26 -0.57
CA SER A 791 -7.83 8.12 0.41
C SER A 791 -7.82 9.18 1.52
N ARG A 792 -8.90 9.96 1.63
CA ARG A 792 -9.13 10.89 2.73
C ARG A 792 -9.77 10.18 3.91
N MET A 793 -9.55 10.73 5.10
CA MET A 793 -10.09 10.22 6.33
C MET A 793 -11.11 11.18 6.95
N PHE A 794 -12.27 10.63 7.28
CA PHE A 794 -13.41 11.34 7.85
C PHE A 794 -13.67 10.88 9.27
N LEU A 795 -14.09 11.82 10.13
CA LEU A 795 -14.53 11.52 11.48
C LEU A 795 -15.95 10.93 11.42
N ALA A 796 -16.07 9.62 11.56
CA ALA A 796 -17.37 8.95 11.55
C ALA A 796 -18.14 9.14 12.87
N GLY A 797 -17.41 9.21 13.99
CA GLY A 797 -18.00 9.37 15.31
C GLY A 797 -16.98 9.67 16.41
N VAL A 798 -17.48 9.76 17.64
CA VAL A 798 -16.68 10.05 18.85
C VAL A 798 -16.91 8.93 19.87
N VAL A 799 -15.83 8.41 20.45
CA VAL A 799 -15.90 7.36 21.51
C VAL A 799 -16.72 7.89 22.69
N SER A 800 -17.79 7.19 23.05
CA SER A 800 -18.74 7.61 24.09
C SER A 800 -18.76 6.64 25.27
N TRP A 801 -19.35 5.45 25.14
CA TRP A 801 -19.50 4.50 26.24
C TRP A 801 -19.55 3.04 25.75
N GLY A 802 -19.48 2.08 26.68
CA GLY A 802 -19.61 0.64 26.40
C GLY A 802 -19.86 -0.15 27.69
N ASP A 803 -20.44 -1.34 27.57
CA ASP A 803 -20.64 -2.28 28.68
C ASP A 803 -19.44 -3.23 28.79
N GLY A 804 -18.45 -2.83 29.61
CA GLY A 804 -17.13 -3.47 29.66
C GLY A 804 -16.25 -3.02 28.50
N CYS A 805 -15.15 -3.75 28.25
CA CYS A 805 -14.30 -3.52 27.07
C CYS A 805 -14.01 -4.85 26.37
N ALA A 806 -14.19 -4.89 25.05
CA ALA A 806 -13.81 -6.03 24.20
C ALA A 806 -14.49 -7.36 24.59
N GLN A 807 -15.66 -7.28 25.24
CA GLN A 807 -16.48 -8.43 25.58
C GLN A 807 -17.27 -8.93 24.36
N ARG A 808 -17.55 -10.24 24.32
CA ARG A 808 -18.36 -10.84 23.25
C ARG A 808 -19.77 -10.25 23.23
N ASN A 809 -20.29 -9.96 22.04
CA ASN A 809 -21.62 -9.37 21.82
C ASN A 809 -21.87 -8.02 22.51
N LYS A 810 -20.81 -7.33 22.96
CA LYS A 810 -20.91 -6.02 23.59
C LYS A 810 -20.03 -5.02 22.82
N PRO A 811 -20.56 -4.42 21.75
CA PRO A 811 -19.80 -3.44 20.98
C PRO A 811 -19.69 -2.11 21.72
N GLY A 812 -18.65 -1.35 21.42
CA GLY A 812 -18.55 0.06 21.82
C GLY A 812 -19.62 0.92 21.17
N VAL A 813 -20.10 1.92 21.91
CA VAL A 813 -21.10 2.89 21.47
C VAL A 813 -20.44 4.25 21.25
N TYR A 814 -20.71 4.81 20.09
CA TYR A 814 -20.10 6.05 19.61
C TYR A 814 -21.19 7.08 19.29
N SER A 815 -20.89 8.36 19.50
CA SER A 815 -21.73 9.46 19.04
C SER A 815 -21.61 9.60 17.52
N ARG A 816 -22.74 9.49 16.80
CA ARG A 816 -22.82 9.55 15.34
C ARG A 816 -22.64 10.99 14.87
N LEU A 817 -21.57 11.26 14.13
CA LEU A 817 -21.21 12.64 13.80
C LEU A 817 -22.14 13.26 12.76
N THR A 818 -22.62 12.49 11.79
CA THR A 818 -23.53 12.97 10.73
C THR A 818 -24.83 13.54 11.31
N SER A 819 -25.36 12.94 12.38
CA SER A 819 -26.54 13.44 13.10
C SER A 819 -26.28 14.70 13.94
N LEU A 820 -25.03 15.01 14.25
CA LEU A 820 -24.62 16.13 15.09
C LEU A 820 -23.86 17.22 14.30
N ARG A 821 -23.75 17.05 12.97
CA ARG A 821 -22.96 17.89 12.07
C ARG A 821 -23.42 19.34 12.04
N ASP A 822 -24.73 19.57 12.03
CA ASP A 822 -25.33 20.91 12.03
C ASP A 822 -24.96 21.71 13.28
N TRP A 823 -24.98 21.05 14.44
CA TRP A 823 -24.62 21.68 15.70
C TRP A 823 -23.15 22.08 15.73
N ILE A 824 -22.26 21.24 15.20
CA ILE A 824 -20.82 21.56 15.06
C ILE A 824 -20.65 22.78 14.14
N ARG A 825 -21.37 22.83 13.01
CA ARG A 825 -21.33 23.95 12.07
C ARG A 825 -21.75 25.27 12.72
N GLU A 826 -22.84 25.26 13.48
CA GLU A 826 -23.38 26.45 14.15
C GLU A 826 -22.35 27.06 15.13
N HIS A 827 -21.60 26.23 15.86
CA HIS A 827 -20.71 26.68 16.92
C HIS A 827 -19.28 26.97 16.47
N THR A 828 -18.82 26.27 15.43
CA THR A 828 -17.42 26.34 14.96
C THR A 828 -17.27 27.11 13.65
N GLY A 829 -18.34 27.23 12.87
CA GLY A 829 -18.31 27.78 11.50
C GLY A 829 -17.70 26.84 10.45
N LEU A 830 -17.44 25.57 10.82
CA LEU A 830 -16.84 24.53 9.98
C LEU A 830 -17.89 23.66 9.29
#